data_AF-A0A2N1TBM2-F1
#
_entry.id   AF-A0A2N1TBM2-F1
#
_cell.length_a   1.000
_cell.length_b   1.000
_cell.length_c   1.000
_cell.angle_alpha   90.00
_cell.angle_beta   90.00
_cell.angle_gamma   90.00
#
_symmetry.space_group_name_H-M   'P 1'
#
loop_
_entity.id
_entity.type
_entity.pdbx_description
1 polymer ?
#
loop_
_entity_poly.entity_id
_entity_poly.type
_entity_poly.pdbx_seq_one_letter_code
_entity_poly.pdbx_strand_id
1 'polypeptide(L)'
;MQKLRKVFASAGIVAVLSTLFVAQAATAATFNDVPSNSWFAPYVEELVSLGVVSAENNSYRPGDSLNRAEATKLLVEACDLSGTTSISFSDVSSGAWFHSYVSTAAANMVVEGYSDGTFRPSAAINRAEFVKMANVACDLPDMSSMDNPFTDVASGVWYRDHVVTSYWNSVIDGVNGSDKFAPGNSINRAEAAKVIANTMDPVERPEEPTGPVQGGSVSVSKSTSGPGSVVGIPKGATGVHVASFDFKAGTQDATVQALTLKRRDTGDPADFSRIYLYVGDNSLTNGKSLNSSSNEVIFSNLGLQVAAGKTVTVDVVVDIACVGLDCVDTPGSGIHRFVLEAATSVEAGGSVTGSFPVSSDQFSTGSVAAGALTVDVNGTTYTRTTGEVDVEVGGFRVDVTNKEDVHFEKITLYNDDDDVLSNLTLWRGSEKVATAMQDGRRFTFVLDEPIAIQKGNAVAFKVRGDVSGRDGDTAELYVRYRADVTAVGQTFGYGVNVSGGNYVDETGGVSRSTTTVQAGQFTIVFNGPTSSDVSNDMNDVVLMNFNLTPDSTVNVERARVLFDVTEVGAALTDASLSNPEIVCNGSVVAQENTVPAGGVVDFNDDWTLTGGETANCQVRVDIEATGTGTIQATLVNAGWTIRDNDSNDQISEIIPSGDIQGNEMEVVEASLDVAISSLVPSSQSYVKGTMGADAVAFTFDAGESDDVTVNALEFTGLVSDEAVGPTYDETARDIIVKVSLYESTDLTTPIVAGKSLSTNGTVQFNSLNWQIAAGQTATLVVKVDLATSAPLSANADRFAVSLTSVDAEYGNGSSLTVNGTPTNAAGTVSQVVDGTGTIALDAPNAPAAALAAADETTTAHVIRFRADDEAFEVQDLTIEGTNEDQLTSVTLAYKNAEGADVTVTRGFTGANASFTSLSPAIYVPKDGTATVTVRVTVAGKNSLTNGTDVTVNPISYKAVGVDSQQTVTNAQNFQSNALTVYKAYPTFAFAASSETKLIPGSADFELAKLSITAKGSEAVVFSEAATANEIELVVSGQCTGAGAALADVTLRDSDNNVVAEFTYAGVETLCAGDTATLVFTDTVNIAPGTTETFTIHGDTTGFTGDSDSVQLRLLSASATDFAIDGETPKVNYTESAILFRGNLSSPVLSK
;
A
#
# COMPACT_ATOMS: atom_id res chain seq x y z
N MET A 1 20.61 66.11 5.88
CA MET A 1 20.50 66.70 4.50
C MET A 1 19.11 66.56 3.84
N GLN A 2 18.10 65.93 4.46
CA GLN A 2 16.77 65.73 3.85
C GLN A 2 15.77 66.90 4.04
N LYS A 3 15.93 67.81 5.01
CA LYS A 3 14.92 68.87 5.26
C LYS A 3 14.88 70.00 4.21
N LEU A 4 15.77 70.05 3.21
CA LEU A 4 15.81 71.14 2.22
C LEU A 4 15.06 70.90 0.89
N ARG A 5 14.44 69.74 0.66
CA ARG A 5 13.88 69.39 -0.67
C ARG A 5 12.35 69.43 -0.83
N LYS A 6 11.57 69.79 0.20
CA LYS A 6 10.09 69.77 0.16
C LYS A 6 9.40 71.09 -0.28
N VAL A 7 10.09 72.02 -0.93
CA VAL A 7 9.43 73.19 -1.57
C VAL A 7 9.45 72.99 -3.08
N PHE A 8 8.27 73.13 -3.72
CA PHE A 8 7.90 72.88 -5.12
C PHE A 8 7.37 71.48 -5.46
N ALA A 9 6.16 71.18 -4.97
CA ALA A 9 5.23 70.31 -5.66
C ALA A 9 3.82 70.93 -5.63
N SER A 10 3.45 71.69 -6.66
CA SER A 10 2.05 71.80 -7.10
C SER A 10 1.92 72.48 -8.46
N ALA A 11 1.12 71.84 -9.32
CA ALA A 11 0.53 72.29 -10.58
C ALA A 11 1.38 72.21 -11.89
N GLY A 12 1.18 71.12 -12.62
CA GLY A 12 0.69 71.08 -14.02
C GLY A 12 1.36 71.91 -15.13
N ILE A 13 1.83 71.18 -16.15
CA ILE A 13 1.82 71.49 -17.60
C ILE A 13 2.92 72.42 -18.16
N VAL A 14 3.80 71.80 -18.98
CA VAL A 14 4.48 72.27 -20.22
C VAL A 14 5.62 73.31 -20.14
N ALA A 15 6.68 72.94 -20.89
CA ALA A 15 7.73 73.74 -21.54
C ALA A 15 8.96 74.21 -20.72
N VAL A 16 10.09 73.64 -21.13
CA VAL A 16 11.45 74.21 -21.22
C VAL A 16 11.54 75.72 -20.91
N LEU A 17 12.24 76.09 -19.83
CA LEU A 17 13.27 77.15 -19.86
C LEU A 17 14.10 77.14 -18.55
N SER A 18 15.40 77.11 -18.73
CA SER A 18 16.47 77.24 -17.73
C SER A 18 16.52 78.62 -17.07
N THR A 19 16.55 78.68 -15.73
CA THR A 19 17.22 79.77 -14.97
C THR A 19 17.76 79.28 -13.62
N LEU A 20 19.00 79.69 -13.35
CA LEU A 20 19.81 79.50 -12.13
C LEU A 20 19.03 79.67 -10.81
N PHE A 21 19.10 78.66 -9.94
CA PHE A 21 19.02 78.86 -8.49
C PHE A 21 20.46 78.92 -7.95
N VAL A 22 20.91 80.10 -7.53
CA VAL A 22 22.08 80.21 -6.67
C VAL A 22 21.64 79.73 -5.29
N ALA A 23 22.03 78.51 -4.91
CA ALA A 23 21.91 78.05 -3.54
C ALA A 23 22.87 78.89 -2.67
N GLN A 24 22.30 79.83 -1.93
CA GLN A 24 23.01 80.58 -0.91
C GLN A 24 23.42 79.60 0.19
N ALA A 25 24.73 79.51 0.48
CA ALA A 25 25.25 78.68 1.55
C ALA A 25 24.63 79.11 2.89
N ALA A 26 23.86 78.22 3.51
CA ALA A 26 23.37 78.42 4.87
C ALA A 26 24.56 78.38 5.83
N THR A 27 24.84 79.51 6.48
CA THR A 27 25.72 79.57 7.65
C THR A 27 25.17 78.63 8.72
N ALA A 28 25.99 77.71 9.24
CA ALA A 28 25.65 76.86 10.37
C ALA A 28 25.18 77.75 11.54
N ALA A 29 23.91 77.62 11.90
CA ALA A 29 23.32 78.41 12.98
C ALA A 29 23.83 77.88 14.33
N THR A 30 24.45 78.76 15.13
CA THR A 30 25.03 78.42 16.44
C THR A 30 24.14 78.90 17.57
N PHE A 31 23.90 78.07 18.57
CA PHE A 31 23.23 78.49 19.81
C PHE A 31 24.21 79.24 20.73
N ASN A 32 23.78 80.37 21.32
CA ASN A 32 24.65 81.15 22.22
C ASN A 32 24.92 80.45 23.56
N ASP A 33 24.04 79.54 23.97
CA ASP A 33 24.09 78.76 25.21
C ASP A 33 24.59 77.32 24.99
N VAL A 34 25.20 77.03 23.83
CA VAL A 34 25.90 75.77 23.53
C VAL A 34 27.36 76.08 23.14
N PRO A 35 28.26 76.33 24.11
CA PRO A 35 29.67 76.51 23.82
C PRO A 35 30.28 75.25 23.20
N SER A 36 31.15 75.39 22.19
CA SER A 36 31.75 74.25 21.47
C SER A 36 32.62 73.32 22.32
N ASN A 37 32.99 73.74 23.53
CA ASN A 37 33.71 72.93 24.51
C ASN A 37 32.80 72.30 25.57
N SER A 38 31.47 72.45 25.46
CA SER A 38 30.52 71.79 26.36
C SER A 38 30.36 70.33 25.97
N TRP A 39 30.20 69.45 26.96
CA TRP A 39 30.10 68.00 26.75
C TRP A 39 28.90 67.61 25.88
N PHE A 40 27.85 68.44 25.82
CA PHE A 40 26.64 68.20 25.05
C PHE A 40 26.65 68.84 23.65
N ALA A 41 27.63 69.69 23.33
CA ALA A 41 27.74 70.33 22.02
C ALA A 41 27.68 69.35 20.84
N PRO A 42 28.44 68.24 20.79
CA PRO A 42 28.44 67.35 19.63
C PRO A 42 27.05 66.72 19.38
N TYR A 43 26.34 66.31 20.43
CA TYR A 43 25.01 65.70 20.29
C TYR A 43 23.96 66.71 19.84
N VAL A 44 24.04 67.96 20.31
CA VAL A 44 23.14 69.03 19.87
C VAL A 44 23.41 69.38 18.40
N GLU A 45 24.67 69.48 18.00
CA GLU A 45 25.06 69.74 16.61
C GLU A 45 24.61 68.63 15.66
N GLU A 46 24.70 67.37 16.10
CA GLU A 46 24.18 66.21 15.37
C GLU A 46 22.67 66.31 15.14
N LEU A 47 21.89 66.58 16.19
CA LEU A 47 20.43 66.74 16.07
C LEU A 47 20.03 67.96 15.21
N VAL A 48 20.83 69.03 15.20
CA VAL A 48 20.64 70.16 14.28
C VAL A 48 20.94 69.75 12.83
N SER A 49 21.99 68.96 12.60
CA SER A 49 22.37 68.49 11.25
C SER A 49 21.32 67.55 10.63
N LEU A 50 20.66 66.77 11.49
CA LEU A 50 19.53 65.90 11.16
C LEU A 50 18.22 66.70 11.04
N GLY A 51 18.22 67.94 11.53
CA GLY A 51 17.09 68.85 11.49
C GLY A 51 16.06 68.61 12.60
N VAL A 52 16.30 67.68 13.51
CA VAL A 52 15.45 67.38 14.69
C VAL A 52 15.30 68.60 15.59
N VAL A 53 16.36 69.40 15.70
CA VAL A 53 16.39 70.65 16.47
C VAL A 53 16.66 71.84 15.54
N SER A 54 15.85 72.91 15.67
CA SER A 54 16.04 74.17 14.94
C SER A 54 16.83 75.19 15.78
N ALA A 55 17.77 75.87 15.14
CA ALA A 55 18.59 76.93 15.74
C ALA A 55 18.05 78.35 15.49
N GLU A 56 16.84 78.50 14.96
CA GLU A 56 16.23 79.79 14.57
C GLU A 56 16.09 80.81 15.72
N ASN A 57 16.07 80.36 16.99
CA ASN A 57 15.89 81.22 18.18
C ASN A 57 17.18 81.51 18.97
N ASN A 58 18.37 81.12 18.48
CA ASN A 58 19.69 81.33 19.09
C ASN A 58 19.89 80.87 20.56
N SER A 59 18.96 80.12 21.14
CA SER A 59 19.06 79.53 22.49
C SER A 59 18.47 78.11 22.51
N TYR A 60 19.25 77.14 22.99
CA TYR A 60 18.89 75.72 23.11
C TYR A 60 18.30 75.36 24.48
N ARG A 61 18.64 76.12 25.53
CA ARG A 61 18.24 75.91 26.94
C ARG A 61 18.63 74.53 27.49
N PRO A 62 19.93 74.17 27.48
CA PRO A 62 20.38 72.82 27.84
C PRO A 62 19.97 72.34 29.24
N GLY A 63 19.77 73.27 30.19
CA GLY A 63 19.40 72.95 31.57
C GLY A 63 17.89 72.81 31.85
N ASP A 64 17.01 73.15 30.90
CA ASP A 64 15.56 73.04 31.10
C ASP A 64 15.12 71.57 31.06
N SER A 65 14.15 71.18 31.89
CA SER A 65 13.53 69.86 31.85
C SER A 65 12.62 69.71 30.63
N LEU A 66 12.61 68.53 30.00
CA LEU A 66 11.69 68.21 28.92
C LEU A 66 10.32 67.80 29.45
N ASN A 67 9.26 68.28 28.81
CA ASN A 67 7.94 67.67 28.97
C ASN A 67 7.75 66.48 28.01
N ARG A 68 6.78 65.61 28.32
CA ARG A 68 6.50 64.37 27.55
C ARG A 68 6.17 64.66 26.08
N ALA A 69 5.47 65.75 25.76
CA ALA A 69 5.17 66.13 24.38
C ALA A 69 6.43 66.52 23.58
N GLU A 70 7.33 67.30 24.19
CA GLU A 70 8.61 67.67 23.58
C GLU A 70 9.52 66.46 23.38
N ALA A 71 9.60 65.57 24.38
CA ALA A 71 10.35 64.32 24.28
C ALA A 71 9.84 63.44 23.14
N THR A 72 8.51 63.30 23.02
CA THR A 72 7.88 62.53 21.94
C THR A 72 8.20 63.11 20.57
N LYS A 73 8.09 64.43 20.41
CA LYS A 73 8.46 65.09 19.15
C LYS A 73 9.93 64.82 18.78
N LEU A 74 10.84 65.01 19.75
CA LEU A 74 12.27 64.82 19.51
C LEU A 74 12.59 63.39 19.07
N LEU A 75 11.99 62.38 19.72
CA LEU A 75 12.20 60.98 19.38
C LEU A 75 11.56 60.59 18.05
N VAL A 76 10.34 61.05 17.77
CA VAL A 76 9.67 60.81 16.48
C VAL A 76 10.48 61.40 15.32
N GLU A 77 11.01 62.61 15.48
CA GLU A 77 11.83 63.23 14.43
C GLU A 77 13.24 62.62 14.33
N ALA A 78 13.82 62.17 15.45
CA ALA A 78 15.17 61.62 15.47
C ALA A 78 15.23 60.19 14.93
N CYS A 79 14.28 59.34 15.34
CA CYS A 79 14.19 57.95 14.91
C CYS A 79 13.36 57.79 13.60
N ASP A 80 13.07 58.90 12.90
CA ASP A 80 12.29 58.98 11.65
C ASP A 80 10.98 58.17 11.66
N LEU A 81 10.27 58.20 12.79
CA LEU A 81 9.04 57.44 12.95
C LEU A 81 7.95 57.98 12.05
N SER A 82 7.26 57.08 11.36
CA SER A 82 6.18 57.39 10.44
C SER A 82 4.92 56.58 10.77
N GLY A 83 3.84 56.85 10.03
CA GLY A 83 2.52 56.31 10.35
C GLY A 83 1.81 57.07 11.46
N THR A 84 0.49 56.94 11.49
CA THR A 84 -0.38 57.58 12.51
C THR A 84 -1.52 56.63 12.82
N THR A 85 -1.87 56.48 14.09
CA THR A 85 -3.06 55.75 14.52
C THR A 85 -4.07 56.66 15.20
N SER A 86 -5.33 56.24 15.26
CA SER A 86 -6.33 56.94 16.06
C SER A 86 -5.97 56.81 17.55
N ILE A 87 -5.79 57.93 18.23
CA ILE A 87 -5.47 57.97 19.67
C ILE A 87 -6.69 58.41 20.49
N SER A 88 -6.88 57.79 21.65
CA SER A 88 -8.04 58.02 22.54
C SER A 88 -7.65 58.73 23.85
N PHE A 89 -6.48 59.38 23.90
CA PHE A 89 -6.02 60.09 25.11
C PHE A 89 -6.89 61.32 25.37
N SER A 90 -7.54 61.35 26.54
CA SER A 90 -8.51 62.41 26.89
C SER A 90 -7.92 63.83 26.97
N ASP A 91 -6.60 63.94 27.13
CA ASP A 91 -5.84 65.20 27.24
C ASP A 91 -5.01 65.54 25.97
N VAL A 92 -5.23 64.83 24.86
CA VAL A 92 -4.57 65.10 23.57
C VAL A 92 -5.62 65.46 22.51
N SER A 93 -5.93 66.75 22.39
CA SER A 93 -6.88 67.23 21.38
C SER A 93 -6.29 67.15 19.96
N SER A 94 -7.13 66.89 18.95
CA SER A 94 -6.73 66.84 17.52
C SER A 94 -6.08 68.12 16.98
N GLY A 95 -6.30 69.27 17.63
CA GLY A 95 -5.66 70.55 17.28
C GLY A 95 -4.35 70.85 18.03
N ALA A 96 -3.88 69.98 18.93
CA ALA A 96 -2.64 70.20 19.66
C ALA A 96 -1.42 70.03 18.75
N TRP A 97 -0.40 70.88 18.91
CA TRP A 97 0.82 70.82 18.07
C TRP A 97 1.55 69.47 18.16
N PHE A 98 1.37 68.76 19.27
CA PHE A 98 1.95 67.45 19.52
C PHE A 98 1.05 66.27 19.11
N HIS A 99 -0.18 66.52 18.67
CA HIS A 99 -1.14 65.45 18.37
C HIS A 99 -0.59 64.45 17.35
N SER A 100 -0.02 64.93 16.23
CA SER A 100 0.55 64.07 15.20
C SER A 100 1.73 63.26 15.73
N TYR A 101 2.63 63.87 16.51
CA TYR A 101 3.78 63.14 17.08
C TYR A 101 3.33 62.09 18.09
N VAL A 102 2.31 62.38 18.91
CA VAL A 102 1.75 61.39 19.87
C VAL A 102 1.03 60.27 19.13
N SER A 103 0.30 60.57 18.05
CA SER A 103 -0.36 59.58 17.20
C SER A 103 0.64 58.67 16.47
N THR A 104 1.75 59.24 15.98
CA THR A 104 2.86 58.47 15.41
C THR A 104 3.57 57.63 16.46
N ALA A 105 3.87 58.19 17.63
CA ALA A 105 4.49 57.45 18.72
C ALA A 105 3.60 56.31 19.24
N ALA A 106 2.27 56.49 19.27
CA ALA A 106 1.33 55.44 19.64
C ALA A 106 1.24 54.33 18.59
N ALA A 107 1.27 54.69 17.29
CA ALA A 107 1.30 53.71 16.20
C ALA A 107 2.55 52.83 16.23
N ASN A 108 3.66 53.36 16.74
CA ASN A 108 4.95 52.68 16.86
C ASN A 108 5.20 52.15 18.28
N MET A 109 4.16 52.03 19.12
CA MET A 109 4.22 51.51 20.50
C MET A 109 5.20 52.23 21.46
N VAL A 110 5.72 53.39 21.06
CA VAL A 110 6.61 54.22 21.89
C VAL A 110 5.87 54.69 23.13
N VAL A 111 4.58 55.04 22.99
CA VAL A 111 3.72 55.53 24.07
C VAL A 111 2.35 54.85 24.06
N GLU A 112 1.91 54.39 25.23
CA GLU A 112 0.61 53.73 25.42
C GLU A 112 -0.37 54.57 26.27
N GLY A 113 0.10 55.71 26.80
CA GLY A 113 -0.63 56.50 27.79
C GLY A 113 -0.56 55.90 29.20
N TYR A 114 -1.23 56.54 30.15
CA TYR A 114 -1.38 56.06 31.52
C TYR A 114 -2.68 55.27 31.66
N SER A 115 -2.78 54.44 32.70
CA SER A 115 -3.96 53.61 32.99
C SER A 115 -5.26 54.41 33.21
N ASP A 116 -5.16 55.72 33.44
CA ASP A 116 -6.28 56.66 33.54
C ASP A 116 -6.76 57.20 32.18
N GLY A 117 -6.18 56.75 31.06
CA GLY A 117 -6.53 57.18 29.70
C GLY A 117 -5.96 58.54 29.31
N THR A 118 -4.92 59.03 30.01
CA THR A 118 -4.23 60.30 29.71
C THR A 118 -2.82 60.08 29.15
N PHE A 119 -2.29 61.05 28.41
CA PHE A 119 -0.90 61.06 27.93
C PHE A 119 0.02 61.95 28.80
N ARG A 120 -0.56 62.96 29.45
CA ARG A 120 0.08 64.00 30.28
C ARG A 120 1.14 64.80 29.53
N PRO A 121 0.79 65.48 28.41
CA PRO A 121 1.75 66.12 27.50
C PRO A 121 2.63 67.19 28.16
N SER A 122 2.09 67.91 29.14
CA SER A 122 2.80 68.98 29.87
C SER A 122 3.61 68.50 31.08
N ALA A 123 3.51 67.23 31.47
CA ALA A 123 4.26 66.70 32.59
C ALA A 123 5.74 66.57 32.22
N ALA A 124 6.63 66.91 33.15
CA ALA A 124 8.06 66.68 32.99
C ALA A 124 8.32 65.17 32.88
N ILE A 125 9.06 64.75 31.85
CA ILE A 125 9.39 63.34 31.66
C ILE A 125 10.58 62.97 32.53
N ASN A 126 10.46 61.84 33.25
CA ASN A 126 11.55 61.33 34.05
C ASN A 126 12.53 60.50 33.20
N ARG A 127 13.73 60.26 33.73
CA ARG A 127 14.82 59.55 33.02
C ARG A 127 14.42 58.13 32.63
N ALA A 128 13.68 57.39 33.46
CA ALA A 128 13.21 56.04 33.15
C ALA A 128 12.20 56.02 32.00
N GLU A 129 11.22 56.92 32.02
CA GLU A 129 10.23 57.07 30.94
C GLU A 129 10.88 57.50 29.62
N PHE A 130 11.83 58.44 29.68
CA PHE A 130 12.52 58.89 28.48
C PHE A 130 13.36 57.78 27.85
N VAL A 131 14.08 57.00 28.67
CA VAL A 131 14.88 55.87 28.19
C VAL A 131 14.00 54.76 27.60
N LYS A 132 12.87 54.42 28.23
CA LYS A 132 11.90 53.48 27.64
C LYS A 132 11.43 53.97 26.27
N MET A 133 11.05 55.24 26.20
CA MET A 133 10.59 55.83 24.94
C MET A 133 11.70 55.85 23.88
N ALA A 134 12.94 56.16 24.26
CA ALA A 134 14.06 56.15 23.34
C ALA A 134 14.36 54.76 22.79
N ASN A 135 14.43 53.74 23.67
CA ASN A 135 14.72 52.37 23.25
C ASN A 135 13.67 51.83 22.29
N VAL A 136 12.39 52.09 22.56
CA VAL A 136 11.31 51.65 21.66
C VAL A 136 11.27 52.48 20.38
N ALA A 137 11.47 53.81 20.47
CA ALA A 137 11.39 54.68 19.29
C ALA A 137 12.48 54.39 18.26
N CYS A 138 13.67 53.98 18.70
CA CYS A 138 14.82 53.74 17.84
C CYS A 138 15.19 52.24 17.77
N ASP A 139 14.31 51.34 18.23
CA ASP A 139 14.46 49.88 18.14
C ASP A 139 15.82 49.36 18.64
N LEU A 140 16.13 49.70 19.89
CA LEU A 140 17.44 49.38 20.47
C LEU A 140 17.61 47.87 20.72
N PRO A 141 18.77 47.26 20.39
CA PRO A 141 19.04 45.85 20.65
C PRO A 141 18.85 45.50 22.14
N ASP A 142 18.03 44.49 22.43
CA ASP A 142 17.75 44.11 23.81
C ASP A 142 18.98 43.51 24.51
N MET A 143 19.40 44.14 25.62
CA MET A 143 20.49 43.66 26.48
C MET A 143 19.99 43.45 27.92
N SER A 144 18.68 43.27 28.10
CA SER A 144 18.03 43.12 29.40
C SER A 144 18.58 41.97 30.24
N SER A 145 19.10 40.91 29.61
CA SER A 145 19.71 39.76 30.28
C SER A 145 21.03 40.07 31.00
N MET A 146 21.66 41.21 30.69
CA MET A 146 22.95 41.58 31.26
C MET A 146 22.86 42.09 32.70
N ASP A 147 24.02 42.17 33.35
CA ASP A 147 24.15 42.66 34.73
C ASP A 147 23.68 44.11 34.86
N ASN A 148 22.94 44.40 35.94
CA ASN A 148 22.50 45.75 36.25
C ASN A 148 23.58 46.50 37.06
N PRO A 149 24.17 47.58 36.53
CA PRO A 149 25.24 48.31 37.22
C PRO A 149 24.71 49.33 38.26
N PHE A 150 23.40 49.55 38.35
CA PHE A 150 22.83 50.65 39.16
C PHE A 150 22.13 50.15 40.43
N THR A 151 22.52 50.70 41.59
CA THR A 151 21.99 50.29 42.90
C THR A 151 20.57 50.80 43.19
N ASP A 152 20.10 51.81 42.47
CA ASP A 152 18.75 52.38 42.57
C ASP A 152 17.78 51.87 41.49
N VAL A 153 18.18 50.82 40.76
CA VAL A 153 17.34 50.10 39.81
C VAL A 153 17.13 48.68 40.36
N ALA A 154 16.04 48.45 41.07
CA ALA A 154 15.76 47.14 41.67
C ALA A 154 15.32 46.10 40.61
N SER A 155 15.50 44.81 40.90
CA SER A 155 14.92 43.75 40.05
C SER A 155 13.38 43.81 40.07
N GLY A 156 12.75 43.58 38.92
CA GLY A 156 11.28 43.55 38.78
C GLY A 156 10.60 44.92 38.63
N VAL A 157 11.32 46.04 38.57
CA VAL A 157 10.73 47.34 38.19
C VAL A 157 10.59 47.43 36.67
N TRP A 158 9.50 48.02 36.18
CA TRP A 158 9.15 48.04 34.75
C TRP A 158 10.21 48.68 33.84
N TYR A 159 11.03 49.58 34.37
CA TYR A 159 12.08 50.26 33.61
C TYR A 159 13.44 49.56 33.68
N ARG A 160 13.60 48.48 34.46
CA ARG A 160 14.90 47.82 34.66
C ARG A 160 15.53 47.47 33.32
N ASP A 161 14.78 46.76 32.49
CA ASP A 161 15.30 46.18 31.25
C ASP A 161 15.67 47.26 30.25
N HIS A 162 14.89 48.33 30.16
CA HIS A 162 15.24 49.49 29.34
C HIS A 162 16.52 50.18 29.83
N VAL A 163 16.69 50.34 31.14
CA VAL A 163 17.89 50.97 31.71
C VAL A 163 19.13 50.10 31.49
N VAL A 164 19.04 48.79 31.71
CA VAL A 164 20.14 47.85 31.45
C VAL A 164 20.48 47.83 29.97
N THR A 165 19.45 47.75 29.11
CA THR A 165 19.61 47.80 27.65
C THR A 165 20.34 49.05 27.19
N SER A 166 19.93 50.23 27.65
CA SER A 166 20.59 51.48 27.28
C SER A 166 22.01 51.60 27.84
N TYR A 167 22.30 50.99 29.00
CA TYR A 167 23.65 50.99 29.56
C TYR A 167 24.60 50.15 28.70
N TRP A 168 24.20 48.92 28.40
CA TRP A 168 24.99 47.99 27.59
C TRP A 168 25.03 48.34 26.11
N ASN A 169 24.15 49.22 25.62
CA ASN A 169 24.27 49.82 24.29
C ASN A 169 25.00 51.18 24.29
N SER A 170 25.73 51.52 25.36
CA SER A 170 26.51 52.78 25.48
C SER A 170 25.68 54.07 25.34
N VAL A 171 24.36 53.99 25.54
CA VAL A 171 23.43 55.13 25.45
C VAL A 171 23.47 55.97 26.73
N ILE A 172 23.57 55.31 27.89
CA ILE A 172 23.60 55.96 29.21
C ILE A 172 24.79 55.51 30.06
N ASP A 173 25.24 56.39 30.96
CA ASP A 173 26.33 56.15 31.93
C ASP A 173 25.89 56.27 33.41
N GLY A 174 24.60 56.51 33.66
CA GLY A 174 24.10 56.84 35.01
C GLY A 174 24.40 58.29 35.44
N VAL A 175 24.43 58.53 36.75
CA VAL A 175 24.77 59.83 37.36
C VAL A 175 26.27 59.88 37.64
N ASN A 176 26.97 60.83 37.01
CA ASN A 176 28.42 60.95 37.03
C ASN A 176 29.00 60.90 38.47
N GLY A 177 29.96 60.00 38.70
CA GLY A 177 30.61 59.80 40.00
C GLY A 177 29.79 59.02 41.04
N SER A 178 28.73 58.32 40.63
CA SER A 178 27.89 57.48 41.49
C SER A 178 27.50 56.16 40.82
N ASP A 179 27.04 55.21 41.61
CA ASP A 179 26.51 53.90 41.23
C ASP A 179 24.98 53.93 40.97
N LYS A 180 24.44 55.09 40.54
CA LYS A 180 23.00 55.35 40.45
C LYS A 180 22.57 55.81 39.06
N PHE A 181 21.38 55.40 38.63
CA PHE A 181 20.72 55.88 37.41
C PHE A 181 19.81 57.10 37.66
N ALA A 182 19.24 57.20 38.87
CA ALA A 182 18.24 58.18 39.29
C ALA A 182 16.97 58.18 38.41
N PRO A 183 16.22 57.05 38.34
CA PRO A 183 15.10 56.85 37.40
C PRO A 183 13.98 57.89 37.52
N GLY A 184 13.72 58.40 38.74
CA GLY A 184 12.65 59.36 39.02
C GLY A 184 13.01 60.83 38.73
N ASN A 185 14.26 61.16 38.42
CA ASN A 185 14.66 62.54 38.12
C ASN A 185 14.14 62.96 36.74
N SER A 186 13.74 64.22 36.59
CA SER A 186 13.41 64.79 35.27
C SER A 186 14.65 64.88 34.39
N ILE A 187 14.52 64.51 33.12
CA ILE A 187 15.61 64.64 32.14
C ILE A 187 15.66 66.08 31.58
N ASN A 188 16.86 66.66 31.51
CA ASN A 188 17.06 67.97 30.88
C ASN A 188 17.38 67.85 29.38
N ARG A 189 17.31 68.97 28.65
CA ARG A 189 17.52 69.02 27.20
C ARG A 189 18.92 68.62 26.75
N ALA A 190 19.96 68.83 27.56
CA ALA A 190 21.32 68.37 27.25
C ALA A 190 21.48 66.85 27.39
N GLU A 191 20.95 66.28 28.47
CA GLU A 191 20.93 64.83 28.69
C GLU A 191 20.11 64.11 27.63
N ALA A 192 18.94 64.64 27.30
CA ALA A 192 18.09 64.08 26.25
C ALA A 192 18.78 64.10 24.88
N ALA A 193 19.51 65.15 24.52
CA ALA A 193 20.24 65.20 23.25
C ALA A 193 21.28 64.08 23.14
N LYS A 194 22.06 63.85 24.22
CA LYS A 194 23.01 62.74 24.28
C LYS A 194 22.32 61.39 24.14
N VAL A 195 21.25 61.16 24.90
CA VAL A 195 20.52 59.89 24.85
C VAL A 195 19.99 59.65 23.44
N ILE A 196 19.27 60.62 22.85
CA ILE A 196 18.74 60.49 21.48
C ILE A 196 19.85 60.17 20.48
N ALA A 197 20.92 60.96 20.45
CA ALA A 197 22.01 60.79 19.50
C ALA A 197 22.65 59.40 19.61
N ASN A 198 22.89 58.91 20.83
CA ASN A 198 23.47 57.59 21.04
C ASN A 198 22.48 56.46 20.77
N THR A 199 21.17 56.67 20.99
CA THR A 199 20.14 55.67 20.68
C THR A 199 19.96 55.48 19.18
N MET A 200 20.20 56.51 18.37
CA MET A 200 20.13 56.43 16.91
C MET A 200 21.26 55.58 16.29
N ASP A 201 22.33 55.33 17.04
CA ASP A 201 23.51 54.61 16.57
C ASP A 201 24.18 53.85 17.74
N PRO A 202 23.49 52.83 18.31
CA PRO A 202 23.96 52.14 19.52
C PRO A 202 25.22 51.34 19.24
N VAL A 203 26.09 51.26 20.25
CA VAL A 203 27.28 50.40 20.22
C VAL A 203 27.30 49.59 21.50
N GLU A 204 27.42 48.27 21.37
CA GLU A 204 27.56 47.37 22.50
C GLU A 204 28.76 47.81 23.36
N ARG A 205 28.49 48.06 24.65
CA ARG A 205 29.48 48.46 25.65
C ARG A 205 30.36 47.24 25.92
N PRO A 206 31.68 47.32 25.70
CA PRO A 206 32.59 46.23 26.06
C PRO A 206 32.48 45.92 27.56
N GLU A 207 32.45 44.63 27.94
CA GLU A 207 32.45 44.23 29.35
C GLU A 207 33.62 44.86 30.10
N GLU A 208 33.33 45.68 31.13
CA GLU A 208 34.38 46.30 31.95
C GLU A 208 35.02 45.24 32.86
N PRO A 209 36.36 45.14 32.91
CA PRO A 209 37.03 44.36 33.95
C PRO A 209 36.78 45.04 35.31
N THR A 210 36.30 44.28 36.28
CA THR A 210 36.03 44.77 37.64
C THR A 210 37.32 45.26 38.33
N GLY A 211 37.57 46.58 38.30
CA GLY A 211 38.59 47.24 39.11
C GLY A 211 38.90 48.67 38.64
N PRO A 212 39.26 49.61 39.55
CA PRO A 212 39.59 50.98 39.18
C PRO A 212 40.97 50.99 38.48
N VAL A 213 41.01 51.17 37.16
CA VAL A 213 42.28 51.23 36.42
C VAL A 213 42.79 52.66 36.35
N GLN A 214 43.87 52.92 37.10
CA GLN A 214 44.85 53.94 36.74
C GLN A 214 45.55 53.43 35.46
N GLY A 215 45.12 53.90 34.28
CA GLY A 215 45.47 53.28 32.99
C GLY A 215 46.96 53.30 32.65
N GLY A 216 47.45 52.20 32.07
CA GLY A 216 48.79 52.08 31.53
C GLY A 216 49.03 53.05 30.35
N SER A 217 50.29 53.44 30.14
CA SER A 217 50.69 54.25 28.97
C SER A 217 50.55 53.47 27.65
N VAL A 218 50.14 54.17 26.58
CA VAL A 218 50.04 53.63 25.21
C VAL A 218 51.05 54.32 24.31
N SER A 219 51.76 53.53 23.50
CA SER A 219 52.60 54.02 22.41
C SER A 219 51.93 53.78 21.07
N VAL A 220 51.94 54.80 20.20
CA VAL A 220 51.26 54.77 18.90
C VAL A 220 52.27 54.90 17.78
N SER A 221 52.16 54.02 16.78
CA SER A 221 52.97 54.02 15.57
C SER A 221 52.14 53.64 14.35
N LYS A 222 52.63 53.95 13.16
CA LYS A 222 52.07 53.40 11.92
C LYS A 222 52.31 51.89 11.92
N SER A 223 51.31 51.10 11.57
CA SER A 223 51.45 49.65 11.47
C SER A 223 52.22 49.24 10.21
N THR A 224 52.99 48.15 10.30
CA THR A 224 53.67 47.54 9.14
C THR A 224 52.85 46.44 8.45
N SER A 225 51.76 45.98 9.07
CA SER A 225 50.85 44.99 8.51
C SER A 225 49.66 45.61 7.77
N GLY A 226 49.53 46.94 7.80
CA GLY A 226 48.46 47.67 7.12
C GLY A 226 48.59 47.72 5.59
N PRO A 227 47.55 48.21 4.90
CA PRO A 227 47.58 48.42 3.47
C PRO A 227 48.68 49.44 3.17
N GLY A 228 49.66 49.06 2.33
CA GLY A 228 50.69 49.99 1.86
C GLY A 228 50.09 51.10 0.99
N SER A 229 50.89 51.74 0.14
CA SER A 229 50.34 52.72 -0.81
C SER A 229 49.36 52.07 -1.81
N VAL A 230 48.07 52.31 -1.63
CA VAL A 230 47.00 51.87 -2.54
C VAL A 230 46.74 52.97 -3.59
N VAL A 231 46.84 52.64 -4.87
CA VAL A 231 46.69 53.61 -5.96
C VAL A 231 45.45 53.30 -6.80
N GLY A 232 44.63 54.33 -7.05
CA GLY A 232 43.52 54.24 -8.00
C GLY A 232 42.28 53.49 -7.51
N ILE A 233 41.94 53.62 -6.22
CA ILE A 233 40.74 53.01 -5.63
C ILE A 233 39.50 53.51 -6.40
N PRO A 234 38.67 52.62 -6.98
CA PRO A 234 37.56 53.03 -7.82
C PRO A 234 36.46 53.72 -7.02
N LYS A 235 35.71 54.63 -7.67
CA LYS A 235 34.56 55.32 -7.07
C LYS A 235 33.47 54.32 -6.71
N GLY A 236 32.84 54.49 -5.55
CA GLY A 236 31.81 53.57 -5.06
C GLY A 236 32.32 52.26 -4.49
N ALA A 237 33.64 52.07 -4.40
CA ALA A 237 34.22 50.98 -3.62
C ALA A 237 33.88 51.17 -2.13
N THR A 238 33.38 50.11 -1.51
CA THR A 238 33.03 50.08 -0.08
C THR A 238 34.00 49.17 0.69
N GLY A 239 34.16 49.42 1.98
CA GLY A 239 34.98 48.60 2.88
C GLY A 239 36.48 48.62 2.57
N VAL A 240 37.01 49.72 2.03
CA VAL A 240 38.42 49.78 1.60
C VAL A 240 39.34 50.11 2.78
N HIS A 241 40.22 49.18 3.17
CA HIS A 241 41.26 49.44 4.16
C HIS A 241 42.32 50.38 3.57
N VAL A 242 42.56 51.53 4.19
CA VAL A 242 43.45 52.59 3.64
C VAL A 242 44.54 53.07 4.60
N ALA A 243 44.46 52.77 5.89
CA ALA A 243 45.50 53.06 6.87
C ALA A 243 45.42 52.09 8.05
N SER A 244 46.54 51.87 8.74
CA SER A 244 46.58 51.06 9.96
C SER A 244 47.53 51.66 10.99
N PHE A 245 47.09 51.73 12.24
CA PHE A 245 47.84 52.27 13.36
C PHE A 245 47.97 51.23 14.47
N ASP A 246 49.19 51.03 14.95
CA ASP A 246 49.51 50.12 16.05
C ASP A 246 49.44 50.88 17.38
N PHE A 247 48.62 50.37 18.29
CA PHE A 247 48.53 50.82 19.67
C PHE A 247 49.15 49.76 20.56
N LYS A 248 50.30 50.08 21.15
CA LYS A 248 51.04 49.17 22.03
C LYS A 248 51.01 49.65 23.46
N ALA A 249 50.48 48.83 24.36
CA ALA A 249 50.49 49.12 25.79
C ALA A 249 51.89 48.90 26.38
N GLY A 250 52.21 49.70 27.40
CA GLY A 250 53.43 49.57 28.18
C GLY A 250 53.44 48.33 29.08
N THR A 251 53.79 48.48 30.36
CA THR A 251 53.85 47.35 31.32
C THR A 251 52.53 47.08 32.05
N GLN A 252 51.49 47.86 31.77
CA GLN A 252 50.14 47.72 32.32
C GLN A 252 49.14 47.76 31.16
N ASP A 253 47.98 47.15 31.34
CA ASP A 253 46.88 47.23 30.38
C ASP A 253 46.48 48.69 30.17
N ALA A 254 46.11 49.02 28.94
CA ALA A 254 45.74 50.37 28.56
C ALA A 254 44.45 50.35 27.74
N THR A 255 43.56 51.30 28.03
CA THR A 255 42.32 51.49 27.29
C THR A 255 42.43 52.76 26.44
N VAL A 256 42.15 52.65 25.15
CA VAL A 256 42.00 53.81 24.25
C VAL A 256 40.51 54.15 24.15
N GLN A 257 40.17 55.36 24.59
CA GLN A 257 38.80 55.85 24.72
C GLN A 257 38.33 56.69 23.54
N ALA A 258 39.24 57.39 22.85
CA ALA A 258 38.89 58.16 21.67
C ALA A 258 40.05 58.29 20.69
N LEU A 259 39.72 58.46 19.41
CA LEU A 259 40.65 58.67 18.31
C LEU A 259 40.17 59.84 17.43
N THR A 260 41.03 60.82 17.18
CA THR A 260 40.80 61.90 16.21
C THR A 260 41.73 61.71 15.02
N LEU A 261 41.18 61.32 13.88
CA LEU A 261 41.94 61.18 12.64
C LEU A 261 41.80 62.44 11.79
N LYS A 262 42.94 62.94 11.29
CA LYS A 262 42.97 64.05 10.33
C LYS A 262 43.34 63.57 8.94
N ARG A 263 42.57 63.98 7.94
CA ARG A 263 42.88 63.78 6.53
C ARG A 263 43.83 64.89 6.04
N ARG A 264 44.88 64.50 5.32
CA ARG A 264 45.86 65.39 4.67
C ARG A 264 45.92 65.11 3.15
N ASP A 265 46.82 65.84 2.48
CA ASP A 265 47.08 65.82 1.03
C ASP A 265 45.95 66.41 0.16
N THR A 266 46.11 66.35 -1.17
CA THR A 266 45.37 67.17 -2.16
C THR A 266 43.96 66.69 -2.47
N GLY A 267 43.54 65.53 -1.95
CA GLY A 267 42.18 65.02 -2.16
C GLY A 267 41.09 65.81 -1.43
N ASP A 268 39.84 65.61 -1.81
CA ASP A 268 38.68 66.31 -1.27
C ASP A 268 38.10 65.51 -0.08
N PRO A 269 37.69 66.14 1.04
CA PRO A 269 36.99 65.43 2.10
C PRO A 269 35.70 64.73 1.60
N ALA A 270 35.07 65.22 0.54
CA ALA A 270 33.89 64.61 -0.08
C ALA A 270 34.18 63.35 -0.91
N ASP A 271 35.46 62.96 -1.07
CA ASP A 271 35.83 61.69 -1.70
C ASP A 271 35.46 60.47 -0.83
N PHE A 272 35.17 60.68 0.46
CA PHE A 272 34.71 59.66 1.39
C PHE A 272 33.25 59.90 1.79
N SER A 273 32.45 58.83 1.77
CA SER A 273 31.08 58.87 2.29
C SER A 273 31.05 58.50 3.78
N ARG A 274 31.81 57.48 4.18
CA ARG A 274 31.95 57.01 5.56
C ARG A 274 33.37 56.53 5.84
N ILE A 275 33.79 56.69 7.09
CA ILE A 275 35.08 56.25 7.63
C ILE A 275 34.81 55.42 8.88
N TYR A 276 35.44 54.26 8.97
CA TYR A 276 35.28 53.28 10.04
C TYR A 276 36.64 52.96 10.66
N LEU A 277 36.60 52.47 11.90
CA LEU A 277 37.74 51.81 12.53
C LEU A 277 37.46 50.32 12.64
N TYR A 278 38.44 49.49 12.33
CA TYR A 278 38.36 48.03 12.40
C TYR A 278 39.51 47.49 13.26
N VAL A 279 39.27 46.34 13.90
CA VAL A 279 40.31 45.53 14.53
C VAL A 279 40.17 44.12 13.97
N GLY A 280 41.11 43.72 13.11
CA GLY A 280 40.91 42.54 12.27
C GLY A 280 39.73 42.74 11.33
N ASP A 281 38.85 41.75 11.22
CA ASP A 281 37.66 41.81 10.35
C ASP A 281 36.44 42.46 11.04
N ASN A 282 36.56 42.85 12.32
CA ASN A 282 35.47 43.42 13.10
C ASN A 282 35.50 44.94 13.08
N SER A 283 34.38 45.58 12.73
CA SER A 283 34.22 47.02 12.87
C SER A 283 34.18 47.40 14.35
N LEU A 284 35.05 48.30 14.76
CA LEU A 284 35.10 48.89 16.10
C LEU A 284 34.12 50.08 16.23
N THR A 285 33.69 50.67 15.12
CA THR A 285 32.87 51.89 15.11
C THR A 285 31.87 51.92 13.98
N ASN A 286 30.76 52.63 14.16
CA ASN A 286 29.92 53.01 13.03
C ASN A 286 30.62 54.01 12.11
N GLY A 287 30.22 54.02 10.84
CA GLY A 287 30.83 54.84 9.81
C GLY A 287 30.56 56.33 10.04
N LYS A 288 31.60 57.11 10.30
CA LYS A 288 31.50 58.56 10.52
C LYS A 288 31.87 59.35 9.27
N SER A 289 31.20 60.48 9.07
CA SER A 289 31.56 61.42 8.00
C SER A 289 32.71 62.34 8.44
N LEU A 290 33.58 62.68 7.49
CA LEU A 290 34.67 63.61 7.71
C LEU A 290 34.16 65.06 7.79
N ASN A 291 34.63 65.84 8.76
CA ASN A 291 34.29 67.27 8.80
C ASN A 291 34.98 68.00 7.64
N SER A 292 34.20 68.60 6.75
CA SER A 292 34.71 69.25 5.53
C SER A 292 35.55 70.50 5.78
N SER A 293 35.44 71.13 6.96
CA SER A 293 36.17 72.35 7.32
C SER A 293 37.46 72.06 8.10
N SER A 294 37.42 71.12 9.05
CA SER A 294 38.62 70.75 9.83
C SER A 294 39.43 69.60 9.22
N ASN A 295 38.84 68.84 8.28
CA ASN A 295 39.37 67.56 7.75
C ASN A 295 39.60 66.52 8.86
N GLU A 296 38.83 66.58 9.94
CA GLU A 296 38.94 65.67 11.08
C GLU A 296 37.69 64.82 11.25
N VAL A 297 37.87 63.61 11.75
CA VAL A 297 36.82 62.71 12.20
C VAL A 297 37.17 62.23 13.62
N ILE A 298 36.20 62.29 14.53
CA ILE A 298 36.39 61.94 15.94
C ILE A 298 35.57 60.70 16.23
N PHE A 299 36.24 59.67 16.73
CA PHE A 299 35.65 58.46 17.27
C PHE A 299 35.81 58.49 18.79
N SER A 300 34.70 58.51 19.52
CA SER A 300 34.65 58.56 20.99
C SER A 300 34.07 57.26 21.54
N ASN A 301 34.29 56.99 22.83
CA ASN A 301 33.81 55.79 23.54
C ASN A 301 34.30 54.47 22.93
N LEU A 302 35.53 54.45 22.42
CA LEU A 302 36.09 53.27 21.76
C LEU A 302 36.28 52.08 22.71
N GLY A 303 36.58 52.33 23.99
CA GLY A 303 36.81 51.28 24.98
C GLY A 303 37.89 50.25 24.58
N LEU A 304 38.78 50.59 23.63
CA LEU A 304 39.69 49.64 23.00
C LEU A 304 40.75 49.18 23.99
N GLN A 305 40.68 47.92 24.39
CA GLN A 305 41.60 47.31 25.35
C GLN A 305 42.88 46.86 24.66
N VAL A 306 44.02 47.29 25.20
CA VAL A 306 45.34 46.84 24.79
C VAL A 306 46.05 46.26 26.00
N ALA A 307 46.14 44.93 26.04
CA ALA A 307 46.79 44.22 27.13
C ALA A 307 48.29 44.57 27.25
N ALA A 308 48.83 44.52 28.46
CA ALA A 308 50.21 44.89 28.78
C ALA A 308 51.23 44.22 27.85
N GLY A 309 52.10 45.02 27.24
CA GLY A 309 53.14 44.59 26.30
C GLY A 309 52.63 44.10 24.94
N LYS A 310 51.31 44.08 24.72
CA LYS A 310 50.67 43.70 23.45
C LYS A 310 50.42 44.93 22.57
N THR A 311 50.23 44.66 21.29
CA THR A 311 49.90 45.63 20.27
C THR A 311 48.57 45.25 19.67
N VAL A 312 47.66 46.22 19.56
CA VAL A 312 46.44 46.09 18.78
C VAL A 312 46.57 47.00 17.57
N THR A 313 46.31 46.45 16.38
CA THR A 313 46.28 47.20 15.14
C THR A 313 44.86 47.66 14.86
N VAL A 314 44.68 48.96 14.66
CA VAL A 314 43.41 49.56 14.27
C VAL A 314 43.51 49.99 12.82
N ASP A 315 42.65 49.44 11.98
CA ASP A 315 42.53 49.76 10.57
C ASP A 315 41.53 50.90 10.37
N VAL A 316 41.86 51.81 9.46
CA VAL A 316 40.94 52.82 8.95
C VAL A 316 40.39 52.30 7.63
N VAL A 317 39.09 52.07 7.63
CA VAL A 317 38.34 51.55 6.48
C VAL A 317 37.44 52.66 5.96
N VAL A 318 37.36 52.81 4.64
CA VAL A 318 36.59 53.90 4.01
C VAL A 318 35.68 53.41 2.91
N ASP A 319 34.55 54.09 2.77
CA ASP A 319 33.66 53.97 1.62
C ASP A 319 33.87 55.17 0.70
N ILE A 320 34.28 54.92 -0.55
CA ILE A 320 34.52 55.96 -1.54
C ILE A 320 33.19 56.50 -2.04
N ALA A 321 33.03 57.82 -1.97
CA ALA A 321 31.79 58.48 -2.31
C ALA A 321 31.36 58.18 -3.77
N CYS A 322 30.08 57.89 -3.94
CA CYS A 322 29.45 57.67 -5.23
C CYS A 322 28.04 58.26 -5.24
N VAL A 323 27.66 58.91 -6.34
CA VAL A 323 26.31 59.43 -6.56
C VAL A 323 25.67 58.60 -7.69
N GLY A 324 24.58 57.90 -7.36
CA GLY A 324 23.89 56.98 -8.27
C GLY A 324 24.64 55.66 -8.51
N LEU A 325 24.07 54.75 -9.31
CA LEU A 325 24.63 53.43 -9.59
C LEU A 325 25.93 53.45 -10.42
N ASP A 326 26.10 54.46 -11.28
CA ASP A 326 27.22 54.55 -12.22
C ASP A 326 28.36 55.49 -11.76
N CYS A 327 28.25 56.10 -10.58
CA CYS A 327 29.23 57.02 -9.98
C CYS A 327 29.72 58.14 -10.92
N VAL A 328 28.82 58.71 -11.74
CA VAL A 328 29.18 59.61 -12.85
C VAL A 328 29.51 61.04 -12.40
N ASP A 329 29.00 61.48 -11.25
CA ASP A 329 29.02 62.89 -10.82
C ASP A 329 29.78 63.18 -9.49
N THR A 330 30.53 62.23 -8.91
CA THR A 330 31.30 62.50 -7.67
C THR A 330 32.64 63.21 -7.93
N PRO A 331 33.16 63.99 -6.95
CA PRO A 331 34.47 64.65 -7.04
C PRO A 331 35.61 63.72 -7.49
N GLY A 332 36.60 64.32 -8.14
CA GLY A 332 37.64 63.62 -8.92
C GLY A 332 38.77 63.02 -8.09
N SER A 333 39.65 62.27 -8.76
CA SER A 333 40.81 61.60 -8.18
C SER A 333 41.59 62.45 -7.18
N GLY A 334 41.71 61.97 -5.95
CA GLY A 334 42.40 62.62 -4.85
C GLY A 334 43.57 61.78 -4.33
N ILE A 335 44.58 62.44 -3.75
CA ILE A 335 45.62 61.78 -2.95
C ILE A 335 45.32 62.10 -1.49
N HIS A 336 45.26 61.07 -0.67
CA HIS A 336 44.85 61.16 0.72
C HIS A 336 45.85 60.48 1.63
N ARG A 337 45.81 60.91 2.89
CA ARG A 337 46.53 60.30 4.00
C ARG A 337 45.79 60.58 5.28
N PHE A 338 45.64 59.56 6.13
CA PHE A 338 45.16 59.73 7.50
C PHE A 338 46.33 59.90 8.46
N VAL A 339 46.18 60.83 9.39
CA VAL A 339 47.23 61.25 10.31
C VAL A 339 46.65 61.40 11.71
N LEU A 340 47.35 60.84 12.70
CA LEU A 340 47.20 61.21 14.10
C LEU A 340 48.16 62.38 14.36
N GLU A 341 47.62 63.59 14.46
CA GLU A 341 48.40 64.84 14.41
C GLU A 341 49.28 65.04 15.63
N ALA A 342 48.77 64.70 16.81
CA ALA A 342 49.46 64.88 18.09
C ALA A 342 49.07 63.78 19.08
N ALA A 343 49.77 63.70 20.20
CA ALA A 343 49.40 62.77 21.28
C ALA A 343 47.97 62.99 21.78
N THR A 344 47.44 64.22 21.71
CA THR A 344 46.05 64.55 22.03
C THR A 344 45.02 64.06 21.02
N SER A 345 45.46 63.56 19.85
CA SER A 345 44.58 62.87 18.89
C SER A 345 44.15 61.48 19.39
N VAL A 346 44.70 61.00 20.50
CA VAL A 346 44.34 59.73 21.14
C VAL A 346 44.02 60.02 22.59
N GLU A 347 42.84 59.62 23.05
CA GLU A 347 42.48 59.65 24.46
C GLU A 347 42.64 58.25 25.03
N ALA A 348 43.43 58.09 26.09
CA ALA A 348 43.68 56.80 26.73
C ALA A 348 43.75 56.94 28.25
N GLY A 349 43.59 55.82 28.97
CA GLY A 349 43.62 55.79 30.43
C GLY A 349 44.96 56.20 31.08
N GLY A 350 46.05 56.24 30.31
CA GLY A 350 47.40 56.65 30.73
C GLY A 350 48.08 57.59 29.72
N SER A 351 49.39 57.81 29.83
CA SER A 351 50.10 58.71 28.91
C SER A 351 50.20 58.14 27.48
N VAL A 352 49.93 58.98 26.48
CA VAL A 352 50.10 58.64 25.06
C VAL A 352 51.49 59.09 24.59
N THR A 353 52.24 58.16 24.01
CA THR A 353 53.59 58.38 23.48
C THR A 353 53.70 57.92 22.02
N GLY A 354 54.67 58.43 21.28
CA GLY A 354 54.82 58.11 19.86
C GLY A 354 55.57 59.21 19.12
N SER A 355 55.97 58.94 17.87
CA SER A 355 56.56 59.96 16.99
C SER A 355 55.45 60.66 16.21
N PHE A 356 54.77 61.62 16.85
CA PHE A 356 53.70 62.40 16.21
C PHE A 356 54.28 63.49 15.29
N PRO A 357 53.65 63.79 14.14
CA PRO A 357 52.42 63.17 13.63
C PRO A 357 52.66 61.73 13.13
N VAL A 358 51.80 60.80 13.55
CA VAL A 358 51.84 59.41 13.06
C VAL A 358 51.01 59.36 11.78
N SER A 359 51.69 59.27 10.64
CA SER A 359 51.07 59.29 9.32
C SER A 359 50.97 57.89 8.73
N SER A 360 49.85 57.59 8.07
CA SER A 360 49.71 56.45 7.18
C SER A 360 50.49 56.64 5.86
N ASP A 361 50.51 55.61 5.01
CA ASP A 361 50.95 55.77 3.63
C ASP A 361 49.96 56.61 2.83
N GLN A 362 50.43 57.20 1.73
CA GLN A 362 49.52 57.84 0.78
C GLN A 362 48.73 56.80 0.01
N PHE A 363 47.45 57.07 -0.17
CA PHE A 363 46.58 56.34 -1.07
C PHE A 363 45.83 57.29 -2.01
N SER A 364 45.29 56.79 -3.12
CA SER A 364 44.56 57.63 -4.08
C SER A 364 43.27 57.01 -4.56
N THR A 365 42.27 57.87 -4.79
CA THR A 365 41.03 57.52 -5.47
C THR A 365 41.19 57.72 -6.98
N GLY A 366 40.63 56.81 -7.77
CA GLY A 366 40.68 56.80 -9.23
C GLY A 366 39.46 57.46 -9.87
N SER A 367 39.48 57.58 -11.20
CA SER A 367 38.34 58.06 -11.99
C SER A 367 37.39 56.95 -12.47
N VAL A 368 37.75 55.69 -12.24
CA VAL A 368 36.96 54.51 -12.65
C VAL A 368 35.96 54.18 -11.54
N ALA A 369 34.74 53.77 -11.91
CA ALA A 369 33.73 53.31 -10.97
C ALA A 369 33.91 51.82 -10.67
N ALA A 370 33.67 51.42 -9.42
CA ALA A 370 33.50 50.02 -9.04
C ALA A 370 32.19 49.50 -9.61
N GLY A 371 32.02 48.19 -9.58
CA GLY A 371 30.74 47.54 -9.79
C GLY A 371 29.71 48.06 -8.81
N ALA A 372 28.46 47.89 -9.19
CA ALA A 372 27.32 48.15 -8.33
C ALA A 372 26.21 47.13 -8.64
N LEU A 373 25.34 46.90 -7.66
CA LEU A 373 24.18 46.02 -7.82
C LEU A 373 22.92 46.66 -7.23
N THR A 374 21.76 46.14 -7.66
CA THR A 374 20.44 46.39 -7.06
C THR A 374 19.83 45.07 -6.63
N VAL A 375 19.04 45.09 -5.56
CA VAL A 375 18.17 43.96 -5.17
C VAL A 375 16.72 44.37 -5.35
N ASP A 376 15.95 43.52 -6.04
CA ASP A 376 14.53 43.71 -6.26
C ASP A 376 13.74 42.51 -5.72
N VAL A 377 12.94 42.75 -4.68
CA VAL A 377 12.07 41.76 -4.07
C VAL A 377 10.75 41.77 -4.85
N ASN A 378 10.68 40.94 -5.90
CA ASN A 378 9.51 40.79 -6.78
C ASN A 378 8.23 40.62 -5.93
N GLY A 379 7.38 41.65 -5.86
CA GLY A 379 6.24 41.74 -4.93
C GLY A 379 5.12 40.71 -5.15
N THR A 380 5.45 39.43 -4.96
CA THR A 380 4.61 38.27 -5.27
C THR A 380 3.88 37.85 -4.00
N THR A 381 2.60 37.50 -4.14
CA THR A 381 1.80 36.94 -3.06
C THR A 381 1.71 35.42 -3.21
N TYR A 382 1.99 34.70 -2.12
CA TYR A 382 1.84 33.27 -1.99
C TYR A 382 0.68 32.99 -1.04
N THR A 383 -0.13 31.99 -1.38
CA THR A 383 -1.14 31.44 -0.46
C THR A 383 -0.66 30.07 -0.05
N ARG A 384 -0.56 29.83 1.24
CA ARG A 384 0.01 28.61 1.83
C ARG A 384 -0.89 28.09 2.91
N THR A 385 -0.96 26.78 3.02
CA THR A 385 -1.70 26.13 4.12
C THR A 385 -0.78 26.05 5.33
N THR A 386 -1.33 26.25 6.54
CA THR A 386 -0.57 26.04 7.77
C THR A 386 -0.03 24.60 7.83
N GLY A 387 1.22 24.42 8.27
CA GLY A 387 1.91 23.14 8.33
C GLY A 387 2.64 22.71 7.03
N GLU A 388 2.58 23.48 5.94
CA GLU A 388 3.38 23.20 4.74
C GLU A 388 4.90 23.38 5.01
N VAL A 389 5.69 22.36 4.69
CA VAL A 389 7.16 22.32 4.90
C VAL A 389 7.91 22.47 3.56
N ASP A 390 9.03 23.20 3.56
CA ASP A 390 9.88 23.45 2.39
C ASP A 390 9.10 24.02 1.17
N VAL A 391 8.18 24.96 1.37
CA VAL A 391 7.40 25.58 0.28
C VAL A 391 7.96 26.93 -0.13
N GLU A 392 7.74 27.37 -1.36
CA GLU A 392 8.19 28.70 -1.84
C GLU A 392 7.34 29.81 -1.18
N VAL A 393 8.01 30.68 -0.43
CA VAL A 393 7.40 31.74 0.40
C VAL A 393 7.89 33.15 0.03
N GLY A 394 8.85 33.24 -0.89
CA GLY A 394 9.37 34.53 -1.35
C GLY A 394 10.42 34.41 -2.45
N GLY A 395 10.88 35.55 -2.96
CA GLY A 395 11.96 35.59 -3.93
C GLY A 395 12.47 37.00 -4.20
N PHE A 396 13.69 37.09 -4.70
CA PHE A 396 14.29 38.37 -5.10
C PHE A 396 15.23 38.19 -6.30
N ARG A 397 15.53 39.30 -6.97
CA ARG A 397 16.47 39.35 -8.09
C ARG A 397 17.61 40.30 -7.77
N VAL A 398 18.83 39.88 -8.09
CA VAL A 398 20.04 40.69 -7.98
C VAL A 398 20.47 41.09 -9.39
N ASP A 399 20.48 42.38 -9.68
CA ASP A 399 20.92 42.92 -10.98
C ASP A 399 22.27 43.62 -10.81
N VAL A 400 23.26 43.24 -11.63
CA VAL A 400 24.61 43.82 -11.58
C VAL A 400 24.80 44.81 -12.74
N THR A 401 25.35 45.98 -12.44
CA THR A 401 25.65 47.02 -13.44
C THR A 401 26.69 46.57 -14.47
N ASN A 402 26.84 47.33 -15.56
CA ASN A 402 27.72 46.95 -16.67
C ASN A 402 29.22 47.26 -16.45
N LYS A 403 29.67 47.50 -15.20
CA LYS A 403 31.03 47.95 -14.89
C LYS A 403 32.02 46.80 -14.67
N GLU A 404 31.72 45.89 -13.75
CA GLU A 404 32.53 44.70 -13.46
C GLU A 404 31.66 43.52 -13.02
N ASP A 405 32.23 42.32 -13.10
CA ASP A 405 31.61 41.11 -12.57
C ASP A 405 31.65 41.15 -11.03
N VAL A 406 30.64 40.59 -10.38
CA VAL A 406 30.45 40.71 -8.93
C VAL A 406 30.26 39.33 -8.30
N HIS A 407 30.90 39.09 -7.17
CA HIS A 407 30.57 37.99 -6.25
C HIS A 407 29.53 38.47 -5.24
N PHE A 408 28.33 37.91 -5.32
CA PHE A 408 27.29 38.10 -4.30
C PHE A 408 27.54 37.11 -3.16
N GLU A 409 27.53 37.59 -1.92
CA GLU A 409 28.02 36.81 -0.77
C GLU A 409 26.99 36.68 0.35
N LYS A 410 26.25 37.76 0.65
CA LYS A 410 25.32 37.79 1.78
C LYS A 410 24.10 38.66 1.49
N ILE A 411 22.95 38.23 2.01
CA ILE A 411 21.74 39.04 2.10
C ILE A 411 20.97 38.75 3.39
N THR A 412 20.46 39.79 4.04
CA THR A 412 19.49 39.66 5.13
C THR A 412 18.10 40.09 4.66
N LEU A 413 17.12 39.20 4.84
CA LEU A 413 15.70 39.48 4.64
C LEU A 413 15.01 39.67 5.99
N TYR A 414 14.07 40.61 6.03
CA TYR A 414 13.24 40.88 7.20
C TYR A 414 11.86 40.28 6.97
N ASN A 415 11.28 39.74 8.04
CA ASN A 415 9.90 39.29 8.10
C ASN A 415 9.13 40.17 9.10
N ASP A 416 8.02 40.79 8.66
CA ASP A 416 7.18 41.62 9.55
C ASP A 416 6.48 40.80 10.65
N ASP A 417 6.31 39.48 10.45
CA ASP A 417 5.64 38.55 11.37
C ASP A 417 6.52 37.33 11.70
N ASP A 418 7.07 37.33 12.90
CA ASP A 418 8.07 36.40 13.42
C ASP A 418 7.60 34.93 13.43
N ASP A 419 6.28 34.71 13.51
CA ASP A 419 5.70 33.40 13.88
C ASP A 419 5.14 32.63 12.68
N VAL A 420 5.12 33.22 11.49
CA VAL A 420 4.50 32.64 10.29
C VAL A 420 5.48 31.85 9.42
N LEU A 421 6.77 32.22 9.40
CA LEU A 421 7.77 31.58 8.56
C LEU A 421 8.97 31.14 9.37
N SER A 422 9.45 29.92 9.13
CA SER A 422 10.65 29.38 9.75
C SER A 422 11.49 28.55 8.79
N ASN A 423 12.71 28.17 9.21
CA ASN A 423 13.63 27.29 8.46
C ASN A 423 13.91 27.72 7.02
N LEU A 424 14.02 29.04 6.77
CA LEU A 424 14.17 29.54 5.41
C LEU A 424 15.48 29.09 4.74
N THR A 425 15.39 28.71 3.47
CA THR A 425 16.50 28.33 2.60
C THR A 425 16.47 29.12 1.29
N LEU A 426 17.64 29.40 0.75
CA LEU A 426 17.80 30.18 -0.48
C LEU A 426 18.19 29.27 -1.65
N TRP A 427 17.50 29.43 -2.78
CA TRP A 427 17.65 28.59 -3.96
C TRP A 427 17.90 29.41 -5.21
N ARG A 428 18.81 28.91 -6.06
CA ARG A 428 19.03 29.41 -7.42
C ARG A 428 18.64 28.32 -8.42
N GLY A 429 17.53 28.50 -9.11
CA GLY A 429 16.95 27.43 -9.92
C GLY A 429 16.52 26.25 -9.02
N SER A 430 17.16 25.09 -9.19
CA SER A 430 16.93 23.89 -8.36
C SER A 430 18.08 23.61 -7.38
N GLU A 431 19.05 24.52 -7.25
CA GLU A 431 20.22 24.36 -6.37
C GLU A 431 20.02 25.19 -5.10
N LYS A 432 20.13 24.56 -3.93
CA LYS A 432 20.17 25.27 -2.65
C LYS A 432 21.54 25.91 -2.47
N VAL A 433 21.57 27.20 -2.16
CA VAL A 433 22.81 28.01 -2.08
C VAL A 433 23.07 28.62 -0.70
N ALA A 434 22.08 28.60 0.20
CA ALA A 434 22.24 28.97 1.61
C ALA A 434 21.07 28.46 2.46
N THR A 435 21.31 28.37 3.76
CA THR A 435 20.26 28.29 4.79
C THR A 435 20.29 29.59 5.61
N ALA A 436 19.14 30.13 5.97
CA ALA A 436 19.07 31.33 6.80
C ALA A 436 19.56 31.05 8.23
N MET A 437 20.31 32.00 8.78
CA MET A 437 20.42 32.17 10.23
C MET A 437 19.34 33.15 10.68
N GLN A 438 18.43 32.68 11.54
CA GLN A 438 17.34 33.48 12.09
C GLN A 438 17.77 34.18 13.39
N ASP A 439 17.55 35.48 13.46
CA ASP A 439 17.71 36.31 14.66
C ASP A 439 16.50 37.25 14.77
N GLY A 440 15.51 36.86 15.57
CA GLY A 440 14.19 37.47 15.61
C GLY A 440 13.54 37.51 14.22
N ARG A 441 13.27 38.73 13.73
CA ARG A 441 12.65 39.02 12.42
C ARG A 441 13.63 38.96 11.24
N ARG A 442 14.92 38.71 11.48
CA ARG A 442 15.97 38.75 10.46
C ARG A 442 16.36 37.34 10.03
N PHE A 443 16.31 37.10 8.73
CA PHE A 443 16.81 35.89 8.08
C PHE A 443 18.05 36.23 7.26
N THR A 444 19.23 35.93 7.80
CA THR A 444 20.51 36.21 7.16
C THR A 444 21.01 35.00 6.39
N PHE A 445 21.13 35.15 5.07
CA PHE A 445 21.69 34.15 4.16
C PHE A 445 23.14 34.54 3.86
N VAL A 446 24.08 33.79 4.43
CA VAL A 446 25.47 33.75 3.95
C VAL A 446 25.54 32.63 2.93
N LEU A 447 25.93 32.94 1.70
CA LEU A 447 26.02 31.95 0.64
C LEU A 447 27.12 30.93 0.95
N ASP A 448 26.83 29.64 0.72
CA ASP A 448 27.77 28.55 0.94
C ASP A 448 29.08 28.78 0.14
N GLU A 449 28.93 29.32 -1.07
CA GLU A 449 30.01 29.82 -1.92
C GLU A 449 29.57 31.14 -2.60
N PRO A 450 30.46 32.14 -2.75
CA PRO A 450 30.12 33.39 -3.43
C PRO A 450 29.61 33.16 -4.87
N ILE A 451 28.47 33.76 -5.22
CA ILE A 451 27.87 33.58 -6.54
C ILE A 451 28.38 34.65 -7.50
N ALA A 452 29.09 34.23 -8.53
CA ALA A 452 29.52 35.10 -9.62
C ALA A 452 28.36 35.52 -10.53
N ILE A 453 28.12 36.82 -10.60
CA ILE A 453 27.15 37.46 -11.50
C ILE A 453 27.94 38.35 -12.47
N GLN A 454 27.88 38.02 -13.76
CA GLN A 454 28.55 38.79 -14.79
C GLN A 454 27.94 40.19 -14.91
N LYS A 455 28.77 41.17 -15.25
CA LYS A 455 28.33 42.55 -15.45
C LYS A 455 27.18 42.65 -16.44
N GLY A 456 26.16 43.45 -16.09
CA GLY A 456 24.95 43.64 -16.90
C GLY A 456 23.94 42.49 -16.85
N ASN A 457 24.21 41.41 -16.13
CA ASN A 457 23.27 40.30 -15.94
C ASN A 457 22.51 40.44 -14.61
N ALA A 458 21.44 39.65 -14.51
CA ALA A 458 20.64 39.52 -13.30
C ALA A 458 20.46 38.04 -12.95
N VAL A 459 20.38 37.74 -11.65
CA VAL A 459 20.11 36.38 -11.13
C VAL A 459 18.91 36.44 -10.19
N ALA A 460 17.96 35.55 -10.39
CA ALA A 460 16.80 35.40 -9.51
C ALA A 460 17.03 34.28 -8.49
N PHE A 461 16.55 34.53 -7.28
CA PHE A 461 16.59 33.63 -6.15
C PHE A 461 15.20 33.38 -5.61
N LYS A 462 14.97 32.15 -5.13
CA LYS A 462 13.75 31.73 -4.45
C LYS A 462 14.04 31.48 -2.98
N VAL A 463 13.11 31.87 -2.13
CA VAL A 463 13.13 31.60 -0.71
C VAL A 463 12.10 30.51 -0.44
N ARG A 464 12.55 29.40 0.14
CA ARG A 464 11.67 28.30 0.58
C ARG A 464 11.75 28.16 2.09
N GLY A 465 10.71 27.68 2.73
CA GLY A 465 10.70 27.42 4.17
C GLY A 465 9.38 26.84 4.63
N ASP A 466 9.24 26.77 5.95
CA ASP A 466 8.10 26.15 6.60
C ASP A 466 7.10 27.24 7.00
N VAL A 467 5.82 26.92 6.85
CA VAL A 467 4.70 27.85 7.08
C VAL A 467 3.94 27.45 8.33
N SER A 468 3.85 28.37 9.28
CA SER A 468 3.09 28.27 10.51
C SER A 468 2.13 29.45 10.66
N GLY A 469 1.31 29.45 11.70
CA GLY A 469 0.35 30.52 11.98
C GLY A 469 -1.09 30.15 11.64
N ARG A 470 -1.95 31.15 11.76
CA ARG A 470 -3.41 31.02 11.75
C ARG A 470 -4.00 31.41 10.40
N ASP A 471 -5.23 30.97 10.14
CA ASP A 471 -5.95 31.37 8.94
C ASP A 471 -6.05 32.91 8.84
N GLY A 472 -5.55 33.45 7.73
CA GLY A 472 -5.47 34.89 7.49
C GLY A 472 -4.21 35.59 8.01
N ASP A 473 -3.32 34.91 8.74
CA ASP A 473 -2.02 35.47 9.12
C ASP A 473 -1.17 35.71 7.86
N THR A 474 -0.26 36.70 7.93
CA THR A 474 0.58 37.09 6.80
C THR A 474 2.02 37.30 7.19
N ALA A 475 2.95 36.71 6.44
CA ALA A 475 4.38 37.03 6.49
C ALA A 475 4.80 37.88 5.29
N GLU A 476 5.75 38.78 5.50
CA GLU A 476 6.25 39.65 4.43
C GLU A 476 7.77 39.68 4.42
N LEU A 477 8.39 39.08 3.40
CA LEU A 477 9.83 39.07 3.21
C LEU A 477 10.30 40.26 2.37
N TYR A 478 11.26 41.05 2.88
CA TYR A 478 11.84 42.21 2.19
C TYR A 478 13.27 42.54 2.65
N VAL A 479 13.96 43.43 1.92
CA VAL A 479 15.28 43.97 2.33
C VAL A 479 15.08 45.36 2.94
N ARG A 480 15.60 45.57 4.16
CA ARG A 480 15.37 46.80 4.93
C ARG A 480 16.35 47.91 4.58
N TYR A 481 17.66 47.61 4.58
CA TYR A 481 18.76 48.53 4.28
C TYR A 481 19.69 47.98 3.19
N ARG A 482 20.35 48.84 2.41
CA ARG A 482 21.40 48.40 1.47
C ARG A 482 22.58 47.72 2.16
N ALA A 483 22.82 48.05 3.43
CA ALA A 483 23.87 47.43 4.26
C ALA A 483 23.60 45.95 4.57
N ASP A 484 22.35 45.49 4.40
CA ASP A 484 21.97 44.08 4.57
C ASP A 484 22.44 43.20 3.41
N VAL A 485 23.05 43.81 2.38
CA VAL A 485 23.56 43.12 1.18
C VAL A 485 25.07 43.27 1.09
N THR A 486 25.78 42.17 0.90
CA THR A 486 27.25 42.16 0.75
C THR A 486 27.63 41.51 -0.57
N ALA A 487 28.51 42.19 -1.30
CA ALA A 487 29.05 41.72 -2.56
C ALA A 487 30.41 42.39 -2.86
N VAL A 488 31.26 41.69 -3.60
CA VAL A 488 32.63 42.10 -3.93
C VAL A 488 32.85 42.10 -5.44
N GLY A 489 33.48 43.15 -5.95
CA GLY A 489 33.83 43.27 -7.37
C GLY A 489 35.03 42.40 -7.73
N GLN A 490 34.93 41.62 -8.81
CA GLN A 490 36.01 40.70 -9.21
C GLN A 490 37.22 41.41 -9.84
N THR A 491 37.05 42.61 -10.39
CA THR A 491 38.15 43.30 -11.08
C THR A 491 39.07 44.00 -10.10
N PHE A 492 38.49 44.69 -9.11
CA PHE A 492 39.24 45.50 -8.16
C PHE A 492 39.36 44.86 -6.76
N GLY A 493 38.55 43.85 -6.45
CA GLY A 493 38.60 43.15 -5.17
C GLY A 493 38.05 43.96 -3.98
N TYR A 494 37.26 45.00 -4.26
CA TYR A 494 36.62 45.84 -3.24
C TYR A 494 35.12 45.57 -3.15
N GLY A 495 34.50 45.92 -2.03
CA GLY A 495 33.05 45.91 -1.89
C GLY A 495 32.40 46.80 -2.95
N VAL A 496 31.28 46.35 -3.51
CA VAL A 496 30.52 47.11 -4.51
C VAL A 496 29.43 47.97 -3.89
N ASN A 497 29.08 49.05 -4.58
CA ASN A 497 27.98 49.90 -4.16
C ASN A 497 26.63 49.18 -4.35
N VAL A 498 25.84 49.09 -3.27
CA VAL A 498 24.46 48.60 -3.32
C VAL A 498 23.54 49.82 -3.34
N SER A 499 22.87 50.10 -4.46
CA SER A 499 22.01 51.29 -4.56
C SER A 499 20.84 51.09 -5.53
N GLY A 500 19.75 51.86 -5.38
CA GLY A 500 18.65 51.87 -6.36
C GLY A 500 17.69 50.66 -6.34
N GLY A 501 17.78 49.79 -5.34
CA GLY A 501 16.80 48.73 -5.06
C GLY A 501 15.61 49.21 -4.22
N ASN A 502 14.60 48.34 -4.08
CA ASN A 502 13.39 48.61 -3.30
C ASN A 502 13.63 48.36 -1.79
N TYR A 503 14.50 49.16 -1.17
CA TYR A 503 14.81 49.06 0.26
C TYR A 503 13.80 49.87 1.08
N VAL A 504 13.11 49.21 2.02
CA VAL A 504 11.94 49.78 2.71
C VAL A 504 12.31 51.02 3.54
N ASP A 505 13.37 50.97 4.35
CA ASP A 505 13.68 52.05 5.30
C ASP A 505 14.68 53.08 4.75
N GLU A 506 15.50 52.75 3.73
CA GLU A 506 16.45 53.72 3.15
C GLU A 506 15.90 54.53 1.98
N THR A 507 15.02 53.93 1.17
CA THR A 507 14.50 54.53 -0.08
C THR A 507 12.99 54.70 -0.10
N GLY A 508 12.27 54.25 0.94
CA GLY A 508 10.81 54.20 0.97
C GLY A 508 10.24 53.14 0.02
N GLY A 509 10.98 52.05 -0.22
CA GLY A 509 10.54 50.95 -1.07
C GLY A 509 9.30 50.24 -0.52
N VAL A 510 8.45 49.72 -1.41
CA VAL A 510 7.18 49.03 -1.04
C VAL A 510 7.11 47.56 -1.48
N SER A 511 8.20 47.03 -2.05
CA SER A 511 8.18 45.69 -2.65
C SER A 511 8.49 44.62 -1.59
N ARG A 512 7.50 43.79 -1.29
CA ARG A 512 7.54 42.71 -0.29
C ARG A 512 7.01 41.44 -0.93
N SER A 513 7.62 40.29 -0.64
CA SER A 513 6.99 38.99 -0.93
C SER A 513 6.04 38.66 0.22
N THR A 514 4.75 38.58 -0.04
CA THR A 514 3.73 38.31 1.00
C THR A 514 3.33 36.84 0.96
N THR A 515 3.33 36.14 2.07
CA THR A 515 2.74 34.81 2.23
C THR A 515 1.52 34.93 3.13
N THR A 516 0.35 34.50 2.66
CA THR A 516 -0.89 34.45 3.44
C THR A 516 -1.21 33.00 3.79
N VAL A 517 -1.48 32.76 5.08
CA VAL A 517 -1.80 31.44 5.61
C VAL A 517 -3.29 31.15 5.48
N GLN A 518 -3.63 29.91 5.13
CA GLN A 518 -4.99 29.37 5.14
C GLN A 518 -5.12 28.17 6.08
N ALA A 519 -6.31 27.97 6.65
CA ALA A 519 -6.62 26.78 7.44
C ALA A 519 -6.44 25.50 6.61
N GLY A 520 -5.94 24.43 7.25
CA GLY A 520 -5.91 23.10 6.65
C GLY A 520 -7.32 22.54 6.40
N GLN A 521 -7.46 21.70 5.37
CA GLN A 521 -8.71 21.00 5.08
C GLN A 521 -8.75 19.64 5.78
N PHE A 522 -9.94 19.21 6.20
CA PHE A 522 -10.16 17.87 6.75
C PHE A 522 -11.26 17.15 5.98
N THR A 523 -10.90 16.10 5.23
CA THR A 523 -11.86 15.36 4.40
C THR A 523 -12.31 14.07 5.09
N ILE A 524 -13.62 13.84 5.07
CA ILE A 524 -14.28 12.62 5.54
C ILE A 524 -15.05 11.97 4.38
N VAL A 525 -14.82 10.68 4.14
CA VAL A 525 -15.51 9.92 3.09
C VAL A 525 -16.20 8.71 3.69
N PHE A 526 -17.51 8.58 3.51
CA PHE A 526 -18.27 7.38 3.90
C PHE A 526 -18.02 6.22 2.92
N ASN A 527 -17.78 5.02 3.45
CA ASN A 527 -17.38 3.82 2.71
C ASN A 527 -18.23 2.57 3.04
N GLY A 528 -19.43 2.73 3.61
CA GLY A 528 -20.29 1.61 4.02
C GLY A 528 -20.27 1.36 5.54
N PRO A 529 -20.55 0.15 6.05
CA PRO A 529 -20.97 -1.04 5.31
C PRO A 529 -22.34 -0.84 4.63
N THR A 530 -22.74 -1.74 3.73
CA THR A 530 -24.12 -1.76 3.23
C THR A 530 -25.08 -2.19 4.34
N SER A 531 -26.33 -1.74 4.28
CA SER A 531 -27.39 -2.21 5.19
C SER A 531 -27.45 -3.74 5.23
N SER A 532 -27.50 -4.32 6.43
CA SER A 532 -27.63 -5.76 6.68
C SER A 532 -28.26 -6.02 8.05
N ASP A 533 -28.65 -7.26 8.27
CA ASP A 533 -29.10 -7.77 9.56
C ASP A 533 -27.90 -7.91 10.51
N VAL A 534 -28.11 -7.60 11.79
CA VAL A 534 -27.16 -7.80 12.89
C VAL A 534 -27.89 -8.44 14.07
N SER A 535 -27.26 -9.39 14.74
CA SER A 535 -27.84 -10.05 15.91
C SER A 535 -27.75 -9.22 17.17
N ASN A 536 -28.64 -9.54 18.11
CA ASN A 536 -28.57 -9.12 19.50
C ASN A 536 -27.30 -9.71 20.17
N ASP A 537 -26.83 -9.13 21.26
CA ASP A 537 -25.73 -9.70 22.08
C ASP A 537 -24.42 -9.92 21.30
N MET A 538 -24.12 -8.98 20.40
CA MET A 538 -22.86 -8.92 19.65
C MET A 538 -22.01 -7.74 20.09
N ASN A 539 -20.70 -7.99 20.12
CA ASN A 539 -19.70 -6.95 20.33
C ASN A 539 -19.15 -6.46 19.00
N ASP A 540 -18.59 -5.25 19.01
CA ASP A 540 -17.82 -4.67 17.90
C ASP A 540 -18.62 -4.53 16.59
N VAL A 541 -19.94 -4.34 16.66
CA VAL A 541 -20.80 -4.22 15.48
C VAL A 541 -20.42 -2.94 14.71
N VAL A 542 -19.94 -3.11 13.47
CA VAL A 542 -19.51 -2.00 12.62
C VAL A 542 -20.73 -1.30 12.02
N LEU A 543 -21.02 -0.08 12.47
CA LEU A 543 -22.11 0.74 11.94
C LEU A 543 -21.70 1.66 10.81
N MET A 544 -20.41 1.99 10.72
CA MET A 544 -19.89 2.89 9.70
C MET A 544 -18.43 2.63 9.42
N ASN A 545 -18.06 2.55 8.14
CA ASN A 545 -16.71 2.63 7.61
C ASN A 545 -16.55 4.00 6.98
N PHE A 546 -15.47 4.70 7.30
CA PHE A 546 -15.18 6.02 6.75
C PHE A 546 -13.69 6.29 6.68
N ASN A 547 -13.28 7.16 5.78
CA ASN A 547 -11.89 7.60 5.66
C ASN A 547 -11.74 9.01 6.17
N LEU A 548 -10.65 9.26 6.90
CA LEU A 548 -10.21 10.58 7.32
C LEU A 548 -8.95 10.94 6.54
N THR A 549 -8.89 12.14 5.97
CA THR A 549 -7.70 12.65 5.25
C THR A 549 -7.51 14.13 5.58
N PRO A 550 -6.60 14.46 6.50
CA PRO A 550 -6.23 15.83 6.78
C PRO A 550 -5.13 16.30 5.80
N ASP A 551 -5.15 17.57 5.42
CA ASP A 551 -4.10 18.15 4.56
C ASP A 551 -2.79 18.39 5.32
N SER A 552 -2.88 18.74 6.60
CA SER A 552 -1.75 18.90 7.53
C SER A 552 -1.85 17.88 8.67
N THR A 553 -0.80 17.73 9.49
CA THR A 553 -0.89 16.84 10.66
C THR A 553 -1.82 17.46 11.70
N VAL A 554 -2.82 16.71 12.15
CA VAL A 554 -3.86 17.20 13.07
C VAL A 554 -3.99 16.34 14.30
N ASN A 555 -4.43 16.94 15.40
CA ASN A 555 -4.94 16.26 16.58
C ASN A 555 -6.47 16.36 16.61
N VAL A 556 -7.16 15.22 16.69
CA VAL A 556 -8.61 15.21 16.95
C VAL A 556 -8.79 15.16 18.46
N GLU A 557 -9.31 16.25 19.04
CA GLU A 557 -9.57 16.37 20.48
C GLU A 557 -11.00 15.95 20.85
N ARG A 558 -11.90 16.03 19.87
CA ARG A 558 -13.27 15.57 20.04
C ARG A 558 -13.83 15.06 18.72
N ALA A 559 -14.41 13.86 18.73
CA ALA A 559 -15.30 13.40 17.67
C ALA A 559 -16.69 13.15 18.23
N ARG A 560 -17.70 13.66 17.53
CA ARG A 560 -19.10 13.43 17.88
C ARG A 560 -19.73 12.45 16.92
N VAL A 561 -20.35 11.42 17.48
CA VAL A 561 -21.16 10.44 16.76
C VAL A 561 -22.55 10.42 17.37
N LEU A 562 -23.58 10.43 16.52
CA LEU A 562 -24.96 10.16 16.90
C LEU A 562 -25.28 8.71 16.50
N PHE A 563 -25.66 7.91 17.49
CA PHE A 563 -26.25 6.58 17.30
C PHE A 563 -27.77 6.74 17.30
N ASP A 564 -28.39 6.64 16.13
CA ASP A 564 -29.84 6.70 15.97
C ASP A 564 -30.42 5.29 16.06
N VAL A 565 -31.35 5.09 17.00
CA VAL A 565 -32.04 3.82 17.23
C VAL A 565 -33.52 4.01 16.90
N THR A 566 -34.00 3.35 15.85
CA THR A 566 -35.42 3.35 15.49
C THR A 566 -36.10 2.10 16.04
N GLU A 567 -37.00 2.29 17.00
CA GLU A 567 -37.68 1.20 17.71
C GLU A 567 -38.74 0.50 16.85
N VAL A 568 -38.75 -0.84 16.84
CA VAL A 568 -39.85 -1.66 16.30
C VAL A 568 -40.17 -2.80 17.27
N GLY A 569 -41.24 -2.67 18.07
CA GLY A 569 -41.69 -3.77 18.95
C GLY A 569 -41.01 -3.81 20.33
N ALA A 570 -40.64 -5.00 20.84
CA ALA A 570 -39.97 -5.12 22.14
C ALA A 570 -38.61 -4.40 22.11
N ALA A 571 -38.38 -3.53 23.10
CA ALA A 571 -37.70 -2.25 22.93
C ALA A 571 -36.17 -2.34 22.79
N LEU A 572 -35.67 -2.23 21.57
CA LEU A 572 -34.31 -1.73 21.28
C LEU A 572 -34.28 -0.23 21.61
N THR A 573 -33.32 0.23 22.41
CA THR A 573 -33.17 1.64 22.82
C THR A 573 -31.70 2.04 22.82
N ASP A 574 -31.37 3.33 22.98
CA ASP A 574 -29.97 3.76 23.15
C ASP A 574 -29.26 3.02 24.31
N ALA A 575 -30.00 2.67 25.37
CA ALA A 575 -29.46 1.91 26.51
C ALA A 575 -29.17 0.43 26.18
N SER A 576 -29.61 -0.04 25.01
CA SER A 576 -29.25 -1.35 24.45
C SER A 576 -27.88 -1.33 23.79
N LEU A 577 -27.26 -0.16 23.63
CA LEU A 577 -25.95 0.01 23.04
C LEU A 577 -24.91 0.33 24.12
N SER A 578 -23.80 -0.39 24.12
CA SER A 578 -22.67 -0.17 25.02
C SER A 578 -21.37 -0.10 24.23
N ASN A 579 -20.29 0.27 24.93
CA ASN A 579 -18.94 0.29 24.37
C ASN A 579 -18.79 0.90 22.95
N PRO A 580 -19.37 2.09 22.65
CA PRO A 580 -19.14 2.71 21.36
C PRO A 580 -17.65 3.05 21.19
N GLU A 581 -17.09 2.75 20.01
CA GLU A 581 -15.67 2.92 19.70
C GLU A 581 -15.47 3.52 18.30
N ILE A 582 -14.37 4.28 18.16
CA ILE A 582 -13.81 4.67 16.87
C ILE A 582 -12.49 3.92 16.70
N VAL A 583 -12.41 3.10 15.65
CA VAL A 583 -11.23 2.29 15.32
C VAL A 583 -10.64 2.77 14.02
N CYS A 584 -9.40 3.29 14.03
CA CYS A 584 -8.70 3.74 12.85
C CYS A 584 -7.44 2.91 12.58
N ASN A 585 -7.26 2.46 11.33
CA ASN A 585 -6.14 1.62 10.90
C ASN A 585 -5.94 0.36 11.76
N GLY A 586 -7.05 -0.19 12.29
CA GLY A 586 -7.05 -1.39 13.14
C GLY A 586 -6.79 -1.15 14.63
N SER A 587 -6.59 0.10 15.06
CA SER A 587 -6.41 0.47 16.47
C SER A 587 -7.59 1.29 16.97
N VAL A 588 -8.08 0.99 18.19
CA VAL A 588 -9.06 1.84 18.89
C VAL A 588 -8.40 3.19 19.19
N VAL A 589 -8.93 4.27 18.61
CA VAL A 589 -8.43 5.64 18.81
C VAL A 589 -9.28 6.42 19.80
N ALA A 590 -10.54 6.04 19.97
CA ALA A 590 -11.43 6.62 20.97
C ALA A 590 -12.50 5.60 21.41
N GLN A 591 -12.90 5.65 22.68
CA GLN A 591 -13.81 4.67 23.28
C GLN A 591 -14.60 5.30 24.43
N GLU A 592 -15.88 4.96 24.52
CA GLU A 592 -16.73 5.30 25.65
C GLU A 592 -17.44 4.05 26.17
N ASN A 593 -17.89 4.05 27.43
CA ASN A 593 -18.47 2.83 28.02
C ASN A 593 -19.94 2.60 27.66
N THR A 594 -20.69 3.67 27.37
CA THR A 594 -22.16 3.63 27.23
C THR A 594 -22.63 4.64 26.21
N VAL A 595 -23.69 4.30 25.46
CA VAL A 595 -24.41 5.29 24.65
C VAL A 595 -25.43 6.04 25.54
N PRO A 596 -25.31 7.37 25.71
CA PRO A 596 -26.27 8.14 26.51
C PRO A 596 -27.67 8.21 25.89
N ALA A 597 -28.67 8.55 26.69
CA ALA A 597 -30.02 8.83 26.19
C ALA A 597 -30.01 9.99 25.17
N GLY A 598 -30.58 9.76 23.99
CA GLY A 598 -30.51 10.63 22.82
C GLY A 598 -29.39 10.28 21.84
N GLY A 599 -28.66 9.18 22.04
CA GLY A 599 -27.72 8.59 21.08
C GLY A 599 -26.41 9.36 20.85
N VAL A 600 -26.24 10.56 21.39
CA VAL A 600 -25.07 11.40 21.13
C VAL A 600 -23.90 11.01 22.03
N VAL A 601 -22.80 10.56 21.42
CA VAL A 601 -21.53 10.24 22.07
C VAL A 601 -20.49 11.28 21.64
N ASP A 602 -19.89 11.94 22.62
CA ASP A 602 -18.73 12.82 22.45
C ASP A 602 -17.48 12.04 22.89
N PHE A 603 -16.72 11.54 21.94
CA PHE A 603 -15.40 10.95 22.18
C PHE A 603 -14.40 12.08 22.43
N ASN A 604 -13.79 12.14 23.62
CA ASN A 604 -12.84 13.21 24.01
C ASN A 604 -11.40 12.70 24.16
N ASP A 605 -11.10 11.55 23.56
CA ASP A 605 -9.73 11.05 23.46
C ASP A 605 -8.97 11.87 22.41
N ASP A 606 -7.71 12.20 22.71
CA ASP A 606 -6.82 12.89 21.77
C ASP A 606 -6.12 11.86 20.89
N TRP A 607 -6.25 11.97 19.56
CA TRP A 607 -5.43 11.18 18.63
C TRP A 607 -4.94 11.99 17.43
N THR A 608 -3.72 11.66 16.99
CA THR A 608 -3.05 12.35 15.89
C THR A 608 -3.27 11.63 14.56
N LEU A 609 -3.55 12.41 13.51
CA LEU A 609 -3.58 11.97 12.12
C LEU A 609 -2.48 12.70 11.33
N THR A 610 -1.70 11.96 10.56
CA THR A 610 -0.61 12.53 9.75
C THR A 610 -1.15 13.21 8.50
N GLY A 611 -0.65 14.41 8.20
CA GLY A 611 -1.04 15.19 7.02
C GLY A 611 -0.75 14.47 5.71
N GLY A 612 -1.70 14.53 4.78
CA GLY A 612 -1.62 13.90 3.46
C GLY A 612 -1.83 12.38 3.45
N GLU A 613 -2.00 11.73 4.61
CA GLU A 613 -2.29 10.31 4.73
C GLU A 613 -3.79 10.05 4.96
N THR A 614 -4.29 8.93 4.42
CA THR A 614 -5.68 8.50 4.64
C THR A 614 -5.73 7.46 5.76
N ALA A 615 -6.45 7.77 6.84
CA ALA A 615 -6.79 6.79 7.87
C ALA A 615 -8.13 6.12 7.55
N ASN A 616 -8.15 4.78 7.56
CA ASN A 616 -9.37 4.00 7.38
C ASN A 616 -9.97 3.73 8.75
N CYS A 617 -11.16 4.27 9.00
CA CYS A 617 -11.80 4.28 10.31
C CYS A 617 -13.15 3.56 10.30
N GLN A 618 -13.54 3.09 11.48
CA GLN A 618 -14.81 2.43 11.74
C GLN A 618 -15.46 3.02 12.99
N VAL A 619 -16.78 3.19 12.96
CA VAL A 619 -17.59 3.33 14.18
C VAL A 619 -18.11 1.95 14.53
N ARG A 620 -17.82 1.49 15.76
CA ARG A 620 -18.29 0.22 16.32
C ARG A 620 -19.12 0.45 17.58
N VAL A 621 -19.99 -0.49 17.90
CA VAL A 621 -20.76 -0.49 19.14
C VAL A 621 -21.13 -1.92 19.52
N ASP A 622 -21.28 -2.17 20.81
CA ASP A 622 -21.79 -3.43 21.34
C ASP A 622 -23.32 -3.33 21.48
N ILE A 623 -24.04 -4.41 21.16
CA ILE A 623 -25.50 -4.51 21.25
C ILE A 623 -25.85 -5.47 22.39
N GLU A 624 -26.31 -4.95 23.54
CA GLU A 624 -26.46 -5.70 24.81
C GLU A 624 -27.86 -6.30 25.04
N ALA A 625 -28.90 -5.84 24.32
CA ALA A 625 -30.29 -6.15 24.65
C ALA A 625 -31.04 -6.96 23.58
N THR A 626 -32.07 -7.70 24.03
CA THR A 626 -33.02 -8.42 23.18
C THR A 626 -34.14 -7.49 22.70
N GLY A 627 -34.13 -7.17 21.41
CA GLY A 627 -35.14 -6.34 20.77
C GLY A 627 -34.96 -6.32 19.25
N THR A 628 -35.96 -5.80 18.54
CA THR A 628 -35.90 -5.62 17.08
C THR A 628 -36.01 -4.15 16.72
N GLY A 629 -35.32 -3.70 15.67
CA GLY A 629 -35.32 -2.29 15.26
C GLY A 629 -34.20 -2.00 14.28
N THR A 630 -33.90 -0.73 14.05
CA THR A 630 -32.72 -0.34 13.27
C THR A 630 -31.78 0.54 14.07
N ILE A 631 -30.48 0.41 13.80
CA ILE A 631 -29.42 1.26 14.36
C ILE A 631 -28.61 1.90 13.24
N GLN A 632 -28.20 3.16 13.44
CA GLN A 632 -27.42 3.91 12.46
C GLN A 632 -26.44 4.83 13.16
N ALA A 633 -25.22 4.94 12.65
CA ALA A 633 -24.25 5.93 13.10
C ALA A 633 -24.23 7.15 12.17
N THR A 634 -24.16 8.35 12.73
CA THR A 634 -23.97 9.62 12.02
C THR A 634 -22.79 10.38 12.60
N LEU A 635 -21.82 10.76 11.77
CA LEU A 635 -20.74 11.67 12.17
C LEU A 635 -21.29 13.10 12.16
N VAL A 636 -21.27 13.75 13.32
CA VAL A 636 -21.83 15.10 13.50
C VAL A 636 -20.72 16.13 13.36
N ASN A 637 -20.51 16.66 12.16
CA ASN A 637 -19.32 17.47 11.82
C ASN A 637 -19.17 18.69 12.71
N ALA A 638 -20.27 19.38 13.04
CA ALA A 638 -20.24 20.54 13.95
C ALA A 638 -19.83 20.20 15.40
N GLY A 639 -19.86 18.91 15.76
CA GLY A 639 -19.41 18.40 17.05
C GLY A 639 -17.92 18.07 17.11
N TRP A 640 -17.22 18.00 15.97
CA TRP A 640 -15.81 17.65 15.95
C TRP A 640 -14.92 18.85 16.31
N THR A 641 -13.90 18.59 17.12
CA THR A 641 -12.84 19.54 17.44
C THR A 641 -11.53 18.94 16.93
N ILE A 642 -11.03 19.50 15.83
CA ILE A 642 -9.80 19.07 15.17
C ILE A 642 -8.85 20.25 15.20
N ARG A 643 -7.64 20.06 15.73
CA ARG A 643 -6.61 21.09 15.75
C ARG A 643 -5.46 20.72 14.84
N ASP A 644 -4.96 21.69 14.10
CA ASP A 644 -3.67 21.55 13.45
C ASP A 644 -2.57 21.40 14.52
N ASN A 645 -1.68 20.42 14.33
CA ASN A 645 -0.71 20.05 15.36
C ASN A 645 0.38 21.11 15.57
N ASP A 646 0.68 21.89 14.54
CA ASP A 646 1.78 22.85 14.55
C ASP A 646 1.32 24.23 15.04
N SER A 647 0.14 24.68 14.59
CA SER A 647 -0.45 25.97 14.96
C SER A 647 -1.39 25.92 16.17
N ASN A 648 -1.86 24.72 16.56
CA ASN A 648 -2.89 24.50 17.59
C ASN A 648 -4.24 25.18 17.29
N ASP A 649 -4.44 25.61 16.04
CA ASP A 649 -5.67 26.24 15.58
C ASP A 649 -6.72 25.20 15.20
N GLN A 650 -7.99 25.52 15.45
CA GLN A 650 -9.08 24.64 15.10
C GLN A 650 -9.34 24.67 13.59
N ILE A 651 -9.31 23.49 12.95
CA ILE A 651 -9.75 23.34 11.57
C ILE A 651 -11.26 23.54 11.49
N SER A 652 -11.67 24.54 10.71
CA SER A 652 -13.08 24.89 10.52
C SER A 652 -13.66 24.38 9.21
N GLU A 653 -12.82 23.97 8.25
CA GLU A 653 -13.23 23.45 6.94
C GLU A 653 -13.18 21.90 6.92
N ILE A 654 -14.32 21.29 7.26
CA ILE A 654 -14.55 19.84 7.12
C ILE A 654 -15.31 19.57 5.82
N ILE A 655 -14.86 18.61 5.02
CA ILE A 655 -15.50 18.20 3.76
C ILE A 655 -16.04 16.76 3.86
N PRO A 656 -17.33 16.52 3.55
CA PRO A 656 -18.38 17.51 3.29
C PRO A 656 -18.69 18.35 4.54
N SER A 657 -19.28 19.54 4.38
CA SER A 657 -19.58 20.43 5.51
C SER A 657 -20.79 20.02 6.36
N GLY A 658 -21.58 19.04 5.90
CA GLY A 658 -22.75 18.53 6.60
C GLY A 658 -22.49 17.17 7.25
N ASP A 659 -23.32 16.82 8.23
CA ASP A 659 -23.26 15.54 8.92
C ASP A 659 -23.28 14.35 7.94
N ILE A 660 -22.54 13.30 8.27
CA ILE A 660 -22.34 12.15 7.39
C ILE A 660 -23.06 10.97 8.01
N GLN A 661 -24.16 10.60 7.37
CA GLN A 661 -25.04 9.54 7.83
C GLN A 661 -24.62 8.19 7.24
N GLY A 662 -24.46 7.18 8.10
CA GLY A 662 -24.23 5.79 7.70
C GLY A 662 -25.50 5.10 7.17
N ASN A 663 -25.40 3.81 6.85
CA ASN A 663 -26.58 3.02 6.50
C ASN A 663 -27.28 2.50 7.77
N GLU A 664 -28.58 2.23 7.66
CA GLU A 664 -29.34 1.57 8.74
C GLU A 664 -28.99 0.08 8.78
N MET A 665 -28.71 -0.44 9.97
CA MET A 665 -28.52 -1.87 10.25
C MET A 665 -29.77 -2.40 10.96
N GLU A 666 -30.31 -3.53 10.52
CA GLU A 666 -31.53 -4.12 11.11
C GLU A 666 -31.13 -5.09 12.23
N VAL A 667 -31.56 -4.80 13.46
CA VAL A 667 -31.32 -5.68 14.60
C VAL A 667 -32.40 -6.76 14.62
N VAL A 668 -31.98 -8.01 14.45
CA VAL A 668 -32.85 -9.18 14.44
C VAL A 668 -32.34 -10.26 15.39
N GLU A 669 -33.24 -11.10 15.92
CA GLU A 669 -32.81 -12.26 16.70
C GLU A 669 -32.14 -13.29 15.78
N ALA A 670 -30.96 -13.78 16.18
CA ALA A 670 -30.36 -14.92 15.51
C ALA A 670 -31.31 -16.12 15.55
N SER A 671 -31.26 -16.94 14.51
CA SER A 671 -32.13 -18.11 14.37
C SER A 671 -31.39 -19.30 13.79
N LEU A 672 -31.84 -20.50 14.15
CA LEU A 672 -31.39 -21.76 13.58
C LEU A 672 -32.60 -22.62 13.27
N ASP A 673 -32.87 -22.84 11.99
CA ASP A 673 -33.93 -23.72 11.52
C ASP A 673 -33.39 -25.13 11.28
N VAL A 674 -33.97 -26.13 11.95
CA VAL A 674 -33.55 -27.53 11.83
C VAL A 674 -34.66 -28.37 11.21
N ALA A 675 -34.32 -29.07 10.13
CA ALA A 675 -35.25 -29.92 9.38
C ALA A 675 -34.60 -31.26 9.01
N ILE A 676 -35.42 -32.26 8.66
CA ILE A 676 -34.91 -33.48 8.03
C ILE A 676 -34.46 -33.11 6.61
N SER A 677 -33.21 -33.44 6.29
CA SER A 677 -32.62 -33.14 4.98
C SER A 677 -33.25 -34.02 3.90
N SER A 678 -33.36 -33.52 2.66
CA SER A 678 -33.71 -34.37 1.51
C SER A 678 -32.66 -35.44 1.18
N LEU A 679 -31.46 -35.35 1.77
CA LEU A 679 -30.40 -36.36 1.70
C LEU A 679 -30.67 -37.59 2.59
N VAL A 680 -31.91 -37.83 3.02
CA VAL A 680 -32.24 -39.08 3.72
C VAL A 680 -31.86 -40.28 2.84
N PRO A 681 -31.06 -41.24 3.36
CA PRO A 681 -30.80 -42.49 2.66
C PRO A 681 -32.12 -43.19 2.32
N SER A 682 -32.27 -43.76 1.13
CA SER A 682 -33.43 -44.62 0.86
C SER A 682 -33.43 -45.82 1.82
N SER A 683 -34.60 -46.23 2.32
CA SER A 683 -34.74 -47.45 3.12
C SER A 683 -34.00 -48.61 2.46
N GLN A 684 -33.05 -49.20 3.17
CA GLN A 684 -32.24 -50.31 2.68
C GLN A 684 -31.99 -51.34 3.79
N SER A 685 -31.60 -52.55 3.38
CA SER A 685 -31.21 -53.62 4.29
C SER A 685 -29.74 -53.48 4.67
N TYR A 686 -29.41 -53.70 5.93
CA TYR A 686 -28.04 -53.84 6.43
C TYR A 686 -27.89 -55.18 7.13
N VAL A 687 -26.74 -55.83 6.96
CA VAL A 687 -26.42 -57.07 7.68
C VAL A 687 -25.92 -56.72 9.08
N LYS A 688 -26.17 -57.60 10.05
CA LYS A 688 -25.62 -57.47 11.41
C LYS A 688 -24.11 -57.23 11.39
N GLY A 689 -23.62 -56.32 12.22
CA GLY A 689 -22.22 -55.93 12.26
C GLY A 689 -21.80 -54.88 11.23
N THR A 690 -22.70 -54.38 10.39
CA THR A 690 -22.39 -53.25 9.49
C THR A 690 -21.93 -52.04 10.31
N MET A 691 -20.74 -51.52 9.98
CA MET A 691 -20.20 -50.30 10.58
C MET A 691 -20.47 -49.11 9.66
N GLY A 692 -20.88 -47.97 10.22
CA GLY A 692 -21.11 -46.74 9.46
C GLY A 692 -22.32 -46.78 8.51
N ALA A 693 -23.38 -47.50 8.86
CA ALA A 693 -24.65 -47.49 8.12
C ALA A 693 -25.33 -46.12 8.19
N ASP A 694 -25.77 -45.56 7.06
CA ASP A 694 -26.44 -44.25 7.04
C ASP A 694 -27.86 -44.37 7.64
N ALA A 695 -28.16 -43.56 8.65
CA ALA A 695 -29.44 -43.61 9.37
C ALA A 695 -30.41 -42.50 8.95
N VAL A 696 -29.96 -41.24 8.97
CA VAL A 696 -30.77 -40.05 8.66
C VAL A 696 -29.85 -38.86 8.39
N ALA A 697 -30.36 -37.83 7.71
CA ALA A 697 -29.68 -36.55 7.56
C ALA A 697 -30.58 -35.38 8.00
N PHE A 698 -29.98 -34.34 8.58
CA PHE A 698 -30.66 -33.13 9.06
C PHE A 698 -30.01 -31.89 8.45
N THR A 699 -30.80 -30.90 8.05
CA THR A 699 -30.31 -29.56 7.69
C THR A 699 -30.39 -28.66 8.92
N PHE A 700 -29.36 -27.83 9.08
CA PHE A 700 -29.24 -26.79 10.08
C PHE A 700 -29.00 -25.48 9.33
N ASP A 701 -30.00 -24.61 9.30
CA ASP A 701 -30.01 -23.37 8.53
C ASP A 701 -29.88 -22.16 9.46
N ALA A 702 -28.73 -21.50 9.42
CA ALA A 702 -28.46 -20.32 10.24
C ALA A 702 -29.04 -19.06 9.56
N GLY A 703 -29.76 -18.23 10.31
CA GLY A 703 -30.29 -16.95 9.83
C GLY A 703 -29.19 -15.99 9.35
N GLU A 704 -29.58 -14.86 8.73
CA GLU A 704 -28.62 -13.93 8.11
C GLU A 704 -27.83 -13.05 9.12
N SER A 705 -28.23 -13.04 10.39
CA SER A 705 -27.75 -12.08 11.38
C SER A 705 -26.43 -12.43 12.06
N ASP A 706 -26.11 -13.72 12.23
CA ASP A 706 -24.92 -14.17 12.97
C ASP A 706 -24.55 -15.63 12.67
N ASP A 707 -23.29 -15.96 12.91
CA ASP A 707 -22.80 -17.33 12.92
C ASP A 707 -23.40 -18.07 14.13
N VAL A 708 -23.79 -19.33 13.91
CA VAL A 708 -24.37 -20.18 14.95
C VAL A 708 -23.39 -21.28 15.32
N THR A 709 -23.13 -21.44 16.63
CA THR A 709 -22.33 -22.53 17.17
C THR A 709 -23.23 -23.58 17.81
N VAL A 710 -23.28 -24.77 17.23
CA VAL A 710 -23.98 -25.93 17.81
C VAL A 710 -23.06 -26.61 18.81
N ASN A 711 -23.45 -26.56 20.09
CA ASN A 711 -22.65 -27.05 21.22
C ASN A 711 -23.00 -28.48 21.63
N ALA A 712 -24.29 -28.81 21.60
CA ALA A 712 -24.73 -30.16 21.89
C ALA A 712 -25.88 -30.62 21.01
N LEU A 713 -25.86 -31.90 20.69
CA LEU A 713 -26.92 -32.60 20.00
C LEU A 713 -27.28 -33.86 20.78
N GLU A 714 -28.57 -34.07 21.01
CA GLU A 714 -29.08 -35.32 21.57
C GLU A 714 -29.88 -36.07 20.51
N PHE A 715 -29.56 -37.36 20.35
CA PHE A 715 -30.29 -38.25 19.48
C PHE A 715 -30.90 -39.40 20.29
N THR A 716 -32.07 -39.87 19.86
CA THR A 716 -32.70 -41.08 20.36
C THR A 716 -32.72 -42.13 19.25
N GLY A 717 -32.14 -43.29 19.54
CA GLY A 717 -32.31 -44.48 18.70
C GLY A 717 -33.67 -45.10 18.94
N LEU A 718 -34.32 -45.53 17.87
CA LEU A 718 -35.65 -46.12 17.88
C LEU A 718 -35.58 -47.48 17.18
N VAL A 719 -36.11 -48.54 17.81
CA VAL A 719 -36.14 -49.88 17.21
C VAL A 719 -37.54 -50.49 17.27
N SER A 720 -37.86 -51.36 16.31
CA SER A 720 -39.13 -52.07 16.24
C SER A 720 -38.94 -53.48 15.67
N ASP A 721 -39.61 -54.47 16.29
CA ASP A 721 -39.65 -55.89 15.91
C ASP A 721 -40.86 -56.25 15.02
N GLU A 722 -41.82 -55.33 14.81
CA GLU A 722 -43.04 -55.55 14.03
C GLU A 722 -43.10 -54.76 12.70
N ALA A 723 -43.93 -55.26 11.77
CA ALA A 723 -44.25 -54.60 10.52
C ALA A 723 -45.20 -53.40 10.73
N VAL A 724 -44.63 -52.19 10.77
CA VAL A 724 -45.30 -50.87 10.60
C VAL A 724 -46.28 -50.47 11.71
N GLY A 725 -45.77 -49.76 12.72
CA GLY A 725 -46.52 -48.93 13.68
C GLY A 725 -45.56 -48.04 14.49
N PRO A 726 -45.99 -46.87 15.03
CA PRO A 726 -45.11 -45.87 15.65
C PRO A 726 -44.67 -46.20 17.10
N THR A 727 -44.92 -47.42 17.58
CA THR A 727 -44.49 -47.87 18.90
C THR A 727 -43.08 -48.46 18.81
N TYR A 728 -42.09 -47.63 19.06
CA TYR A 728 -40.68 -48.00 19.16
C TYR A 728 -40.36 -48.40 20.61
N ASP A 729 -39.58 -49.46 20.79
CA ASP A 729 -39.14 -49.96 22.11
C ASP A 729 -37.82 -49.27 22.54
N GLU A 730 -37.62 -49.07 23.84
CA GLU A 730 -36.45 -48.41 24.45
C GLU A 730 -35.16 -49.27 24.36
N THR A 731 -35.25 -50.45 23.75
CA THR A 731 -34.16 -51.41 23.55
C THR A 731 -33.29 -51.09 22.31
N ALA A 732 -33.20 -49.84 21.87
CA ALA A 732 -32.44 -49.48 20.65
C ALA A 732 -30.93 -49.78 20.70
N ARG A 733 -30.32 -49.77 21.89
CA ARG A 733 -28.88 -50.07 22.11
C ARG A 733 -28.50 -51.49 21.67
N ASP A 734 -29.48 -52.37 21.68
CA ASP A 734 -29.33 -53.78 21.43
C ASP A 734 -29.12 -54.06 19.92
N ILE A 735 -29.42 -53.06 19.06
CA ILE A 735 -29.16 -53.05 17.62
C ILE A 735 -28.16 -51.94 17.23
N ILE A 736 -28.31 -50.72 17.73
CA ILE A 736 -27.41 -49.59 17.47
C ILE A 736 -26.32 -49.54 18.54
N VAL A 737 -25.08 -49.86 18.17
CA VAL A 737 -23.94 -49.90 19.08
C VAL A 737 -23.29 -48.53 19.24
N LYS A 738 -23.21 -47.76 18.15
CA LYS A 738 -22.54 -46.46 18.11
C LYS A 738 -23.23 -45.56 17.10
N VAL A 739 -23.33 -44.28 17.43
CA VAL A 739 -23.78 -43.21 16.54
C VAL A 739 -22.59 -42.31 16.25
N SER A 740 -22.42 -41.91 15.00
CA SER A 740 -21.36 -41.01 14.54
C SER A 740 -21.97 -39.92 13.66
N LEU A 741 -21.43 -38.71 13.76
CA LEU A 741 -21.94 -37.51 13.10
C LEU A 741 -20.94 -37.05 12.03
N TYR A 742 -21.41 -36.82 10.80
CA TYR A 742 -20.60 -36.36 9.68
C TYR A 742 -21.25 -35.14 9.03
N GLU A 743 -20.46 -34.26 8.43
CA GLU A 743 -21.02 -33.31 7.47
C GLU A 743 -21.18 -33.97 6.10
N SER A 744 -22.20 -33.57 5.35
CA SER A 744 -22.40 -34.07 3.98
C SER A 744 -21.23 -33.78 3.02
N THR A 745 -20.41 -32.78 3.34
CA THR A 745 -19.21 -32.35 2.60
C THR A 745 -18.00 -33.24 2.87
N ASP A 746 -17.91 -33.86 4.06
CA ASP A 746 -16.88 -34.85 4.43
C ASP A 746 -17.51 -36.04 5.17
N LEU A 747 -17.79 -37.10 4.41
CA LEU A 747 -18.31 -38.36 4.95
C LEU A 747 -17.23 -39.33 5.45
N THR A 748 -15.96 -38.89 5.45
CA THR A 748 -14.81 -39.71 5.86
C THR A 748 -14.32 -39.39 7.28
N THR A 749 -14.47 -38.13 7.71
CA THR A 749 -14.08 -37.67 9.05
C THR A 749 -15.31 -37.29 9.87
N PRO A 750 -15.58 -37.93 11.02
CA PRO A 750 -16.70 -37.55 11.85
C PRO A 750 -16.41 -36.22 12.58
N ILE A 751 -17.44 -35.39 12.77
CA ILE A 751 -17.40 -34.11 13.51
C ILE A 751 -16.86 -34.33 14.93
N VAL A 752 -17.21 -35.47 15.52
CA VAL A 752 -16.76 -35.90 16.84
C VAL A 752 -16.66 -37.42 16.90
N ALA A 753 -15.83 -37.93 17.80
CA ALA A 753 -15.77 -39.36 18.05
C ALA A 753 -17.16 -39.93 18.36
N GLY A 754 -17.60 -40.90 17.56
CA GLY A 754 -18.93 -41.49 17.74
C GLY A 754 -19.10 -42.13 19.12
N LYS A 755 -20.34 -42.11 19.62
CA LYS A 755 -20.69 -42.52 20.99
C LYS A 755 -21.73 -43.64 20.98
N SER A 756 -21.66 -44.53 21.97
CA SER A 756 -22.68 -45.56 22.18
C SER A 756 -23.94 -44.99 22.82
N LEU A 757 -25.08 -45.63 22.54
CA LEU A 757 -26.35 -45.29 23.19
C LEU A 757 -26.28 -45.61 24.70
N SER A 758 -26.95 -44.77 25.48
CA SER A 758 -27.19 -44.94 26.91
C SER A 758 -28.12 -46.13 27.19
N THR A 759 -28.37 -46.42 28.47
CA THR A 759 -29.36 -47.44 28.87
C THR A 759 -30.78 -47.10 28.44
N ASN A 760 -31.06 -45.83 28.13
CA ASN A 760 -32.40 -45.34 27.77
C ASN A 760 -32.53 -45.11 26.25
N GLY A 761 -31.59 -45.63 25.44
CA GLY A 761 -31.64 -45.50 23.99
C GLY A 761 -31.21 -44.13 23.43
N THR A 762 -30.68 -43.23 24.26
CA THR A 762 -30.25 -41.88 23.85
C THR A 762 -28.74 -41.76 23.72
N VAL A 763 -28.25 -40.84 22.90
CA VAL A 763 -26.84 -40.48 22.81
C VAL A 763 -26.70 -38.97 22.75
N GLN A 764 -25.85 -38.43 23.62
CA GLN A 764 -25.59 -36.99 23.71
C GLN A 764 -24.17 -36.67 23.26
N PHE A 765 -24.06 -35.79 22.27
CA PHE A 765 -22.82 -35.19 21.83
C PHE A 765 -22.74 -33.81 22.45
N ASN A 766 -21.72 -33.57 23.27
CA ASN A 766 -21.48 -32.31 23.97
C ASN A 766 -20.14 -31.77 23.50
N SER A 767 -19.95 -30.46 23.60
CA SER A 767 -18.70 -29.79 23.20
C SER A 767 -18.37 -30.02 21.73
N LEU A 768 -19.39 -29.93 20.86
CA LEU A 768 -19.24 -30.05 19.42
C LEU A 768 -18.51 -28.84 18.83
N ASN A 769 -18.80 -27.64 19.34
CA ASN A 769 -18.31 -26.36 18.81
C ASN A 769 -18.46 -26.28 17.28
N TRP A 770 -19.58 -26.80 16.77
CA TRP A 770 -19.80 -26.95 15.34
C TRP A 770 -20.40 -25.65 14.79
N GLN A 771 -19.59 -24.89 14.06
CA GLN A 771 -19.97 -23.57 13.54
C GLN A 771 -20.66 -23.65 12.19
N ILE A 772 -21.74 -22.90 12.05
CA ILE A 772 -22.51 -22.70 10.82
C ILE A 772 -22.54 -21.20 10.58
N ALA A 773 -21.97 -20.75 9.46
CA ALA A 773 -21.89 -19.33 9.16
C ALA A 773 -23.27 -18.70 8.89
N ALA A 774 -23.41 -17.41 9.17
CA ALA A 774 -24.64 -16.64 8.93
C ALA A 774 -25.14 -16.81 7.48
N GLY A 775 -26.44 -17.04 7.32
CA GLY A 775 -27.10 -17.25 6.02
C GLY A 775 -26.68 -18.53 5.29
N GLN A 776 -26.01 -19.48 5.95
CA GLN A 776 -25.62 -20.77 5.38
C GLN A 776 -26.40 -21.92 5.98
N THR A 777 -26.60 -22.96 5.16
CA THR A 777 -27.19 -24.23 5.59
C THR A 777 -26.11 -25.32 5.65
N ALA A 778 -25.94 -25.94 6.82
CA ALA A 778 -25.13 -27.13 6.99
C ALA A 778 -26.00 -28.40 6.96
N THR A 779 -25.51 -29.49 6.37
CA THR A 779 -26.20 -30.79 6.41
C THR A 779 -25.41 -31.82 7.20
N LEU A 780 -26.02 -32.29 8.29
CA LEU A 780 -25.51 -33.35 9.16
C LEU A 780 -26.02 -34.72 8.70
N VAL A 781 -25.10 -35.66 8.46
CA VAL A 781 -25.39 -37.06 8.17
C VAL A 781 -25.09 -37.90 9.41
N VAL A 782 -26.10 -38.62 9.90
CA VAL A 782 -25.99 -39.51 11.05
C VAL A 782 -25.74 -40.93 10.57
N LYS A 783 -24.63 -41.52 11.00
CA LYS A 783 -24.25 -42.90 10.72
C LYS A 783 -24.26 -43.74 11.98
N VAL A 784 -24.56 -45.03 11.85
CA VAL A 784 -24.64 -45.97 12.97
C VAL A 784 -23.83 -47.24 12.73
N ASP A 785 -23.25 -47.75 13.81
CA ASP A 785 -22.66 -49.07 13.86
C ASP A 785 -23.69 -50.04 14.42
N LEU A 786 -23.93 -51.13 13.69
CA LEU A 786 -24.92 -52.14 14.03
C LEU A 786 -24.29 -53.30 14.82
N ALA A 787 -25.03 -53.83 15.79
CA ALA A 787 -24.59 -54.96 16.60
C ALA A 787 -24.41 -56.22 15.75
N THR A 788 -23.46 -57.07 16.14
CA THR A 788 -23.22 -58.39 15.51
C THR A 788 -24.21 -59.46 15.98
N SER A 789 -25.05 -59.15 16.98
CA SER A 789 -26.13 -60.00 17.50
C SER A 789 -27.43 -59.21 17.54
N ALA A 790 -28.50 -59.71 16.91
CA ALA A 790 -29.84 -59.14 17.14
C ALA A 790 -30.50 -59.81 18.35
N PRO A 791 -31.21 -59.06 19.20
CA PRO A 791 -31.92 -59.61 20.35
C PRO A 791 -33.37 -60.03 20.04
N LEU A 792 -33.99 -59.54 18.96
CA LEU A 792 -35.45 -59.58 18.77
C LEU A 792 -35.90 -60.46 17.58
N SER A 793 -35.49 -61.74 17.60
CA SER A 793 -36.04 -62.84 16.76
C SER A 793 -35.84 -62.77 15.23
N ALA A 794 -36.17 -63.86 14.53
CA ALA A 794 -35.66 -64.21 13.19
C ALA A 794 -36.25 -63.42 11.99
N ASN A 795 -37.04 -62.37 12.23
CA ASN A 795 -37.72 -61.60 11.17
C ASN A 795 -37.37 -60.10 11.24
N ALA A 796 -36.08 -59.81 11.03
CA ALA A 796 -35.53 -58.56 10.54
C ALA A 796 -35.98 -57.25 11.22
N ASP A 797 -35.18 -56.83 12.21
CA ASP A 797 -35.38 -55.65 13.05
C ASP A 797 -35.28 -54.33 12.28
N ARG A 798 -36.06 -53.34 12.67
CA ARG A 798 -36.07 -52.00 12.07
C ARG A 798 -35.46 -50.99 13.01
N PHE A 799 -34.59 -50.11 12.51
CA PHE A 799 -34.05 -49.01 13.32
C PHE A 799 -34.23 -47.64 12.66
N ALA A 800 -34.33 -46.60 13.48
CA ALA A 800 -34.31 -45.20 13.11
C ALA A 800 -33.56 -44.37 14.16
N VAL A 801 -33.12 -43.17 13.80
CA VAL A 801 -32.51 -42.21 14.73
C VAL A 801 -33.25 -40.88 14.60
N SER A 802 -33.68 -40.32 15.72
CA SER A 802 -34.35 -39.01 15.79
C SER A 802 -33.50 -38.01 16.57
N LEU A 803 -33.46 -36.77 16.12
CA LEU A 803 -32.87 -35.65 16.85
C LEU A 803 -33.88 -35.15 17.88
N THR A 804 -33.51 -35.16 19.17
CA THR A 804 -34.42 -34.83 20.28
C THR A 804 -34.09 -33.51 20.96
N SER A 805 -32.85 -33.06 20.91
CA SER A 805 -32.44 -31.76 21.45
C SER A 805 -31.29 -31.18 20.62
N VAL A 806 -31.36 -29.86 20.40
CA VAL A 806 -30.27 -29.06 19.84
C VAL A 806 -29.99 -27.95 20.85
N ASP A 807 -28.73 -27.84 21.26
CA ASP A 807 -28.22 -26.75 22.07
C ASP A 807 -27.24 -25.95 21.20
N ALA A 808 -27.62 -24.71 20.93
CA ALA A 808 -26.86 -23.82 20.07
C ALA A 808 -26.78 -22.44 20.70
N GLU A 809 -25.70 -21.74 20.39
CA GLU A 809 -25.44 -20.37 20.79
C GLU A 809 -25.03 -19.53 19.58
N TYR A 810 -25.11 -18.22 19.73
CA TYR A 810 -24.65 -17.21 18.78
C TYR A 810 -23.95 -16.10 19.54
N GLY A 811 -23.30 -15.18 18.83
CA GLY A 811 -22.59 -14.04 19.42
C GLY A 811 -21.66 -14.46 20.56
N ASN A 812 -21.85 -13.85 21.73
CA ASN A 812 -21.02 -14.04 22.94
C ASN A 812 -21.39 -15.26 23.81
N GLY A 813 -21.97 -16.30 23.22
CA GLY A 813 -22.41 -17.51 23.95
C GLY A 813 -23.87 -17.43 24.43
N SER A 814 -24.66 -16.65 23.72
CA SER A 814 -26.07 -16.40 24.00
C SER A 814 -26.90 -17.57 23.49
N SER A 815 -27.77 -18.11 24.34
CA SER A 815 -28.57 -19.28 23.97
C SER A 815 -29.54 -18.95 22.84
N LEU A 816 -29.56 -19.81 21.83
CA LEU A 816 -30.41 -19.71 20.66
C LEU A 816 -31.68 -20.56 20.81
N THR A 817 -32.85 -20.00 20.51
CA THR A 817 -34.06 -20.82 20.35
C THR A 817 -34.03 -21.48 18.97
N VAL A 818 -33.91 -22.81 18.95
CA VAL A 818 -33.86 -23.58 17.70
C VAL A 818 -35.27 -23.82 17.15
N ASN A 819 -35.49 -23.42 15.92
CA ASN A 819 -36.76 -23.59 15.21
C ASN A 819 -36.82 -24.98 14.56
N GLY A 820 -37.76 -25.80 15.03
CA GLY A 820 -37.92 -27.17 14.54
C GLY A 820 -37.01 -28.17 15.26
N THR A 821 -37.63 -29.22 15.83
CA THR A 821 -36.93 -30.43 16.28
C THR A 821 -37.59 -31.61 15.57
N PRO A 822 -37.17 -31.89 14.33
CA PRO A 822 -37.88 -32.85 13.50
C PRO A 822 -37.64 -34.25 14.02
N THR A 823 -38.72 -34.91 14.44
CA THR A 823 -38.68 -36.31 14.85
C THR A 823 -38.70 -37.19 13.60
N ASN A 824 -37.67 -38.00 13.39
CA ASN A 824 -37.65 -39.03 12.35
C ASN A 824 -38.37 -40.30 12.84
N ALA A 825 -39.58 -40.14 13.37
CA ALA A 825 -40.36 -41.23 13.94
C ALA A 825 -41.07 -42.11 12.89
N ALA A 826 -40.90 -41.84 11.59
CA ALA A 826 -41.57 -42.61 10.52
C ALA A 826 -40.83 -42.68 9.17
N GLY A 827 -39.68 -42.00 8.99
CA GLY A 827 -39.17 -41.64 7.65
C GLY A 827 -38.14 -42.58 7.03
N THR A 828 -37.16 -43.05 7.81
CA THR A 828 -36.13 -44.00 7.32
C THR A 828 -36.13 -45.25 8.17
N VAL A 829 -36.59 -46.34 7.58
CA VAL A 829 -36.59 -47.65 8.23
C VAL A 829 -35.54 -48.49 7.54
N SER A 830 -34.33 -48.49 8.10
CA SER A 830 -33.29 -49.40 7.66
C SER A 830 -33.49 -50.73 8.40
N GLN A 831 -33.48 -51.83 7.65
CA GLN A 831 -33.78 -53.15 8.16
C GLN A 831 -32.48 -53.92 8.44
N VAL A 832 -32.34 -54.45 9.64
CA VAL A 832 -31.25 -55.38 9.97
C VAL A 832 -31.70 -56.79 9.57
N VAL A 833 -30.99 -57.41 8.64
CA VAL A 833 -31.34 -58.76 8.14
C VAL A 833 -30.48 -59.81 8.85
N ASP A 834 -31.12 -60.89 9.30
CA ASP A 834 -30.48 -62.02 10.00
C ASP A 834 -29.64 -62.92 9.09
N GLY A 835 -29.84 -62.81 7.78
CA GLY A 835 -29.20 -63.64 6.76
C GLY A 835 -27.83 -63.12 6.36
N THR A 836 -26.83 -63.99 6.47
CA THR A 836 -25.57 -63.91 5.73
C THR A 836 -25.85 -63.53 4.28
N GLY A 837 -25.18 -62.50 3.74
CA GLY A 837 -25.36 -62.20 2.32
C GLY A 837 -25.10 -63.46 1.50
N THR A 838 -26.00 -63.76 0.56
CA THR A 838 -25.83 -64.96 -0.26
C THR A 838 -25.00 -64.59 -1.47
N ILE A 839 -23.89 -65.29 -1.66
CA ILE A 839 -23.15 -65.25 -2.91
C ILE A 839 -23.56 -66.44 -3.77
N ALA A 840 -24.18 -66.18 -4.93
CA ALA A 840 -24.59 -67.20 -5.89
C ALA A 840 -23.77 -67.11 -7.17
N LEU A 841 -23.49 -68.26 -7.79
CA LEU A 841 -23.04 -68.32 -9.18
C LEU A 841 -24.28 -68.33 -10.09
N ASP A 842 -24.40 -67.33 -10.95
CA ASP A 842 -25.43 -67.30 -12.00
C ASP A 842 -24.93 -68.04 -13.25
N ALA A 843 -25.85 -68.71 -13.96
CA ALA A 843 -25.52 -69.51 -15.15
C ALA A 843 -24.88 -68.62 -16.22
N PRO A 844 -23.68 -68.94 -16.70
CA PRO A 844 -23.06 -68.12 -17.71
C PRO A 844 -23.72 -68.31 -19.06
N ASN A 845 -23.76 -67.23 -19.84
CA ASN A 845 -23.67 -67.34 -21.29
C ASN A 845 -22.28 -67.90 -21.59
N ALA A 846 -22.10 -69.21 -21.45
CA ALA A 846 -20.91 -69.87 -21.95
C ALA A 846 -20.78 -69.48 -23.43
N PRO A 847 -19.59 -69.08 -23.92
CA PRO A 847 -19.38 -68.92 -25.34
C PRO A 847 -19.90 -70.19 -26.05
N ALA A 848 -20.60 -70.02 -27.18
CA ALA A 848 -20.96 -71.15 -28.03
C ALA A 848 -19.70 -72.00 -28.27
N ALA A 849 -19.84 -73.33 -28.32
CA ALA A 849 -18.74 -74.29 -28.45
C ALA A 849 -17.58 -73.71 -29.26
N ALA A 850 -16.40 -73.67 -28.66
CA ALA A 850 -15.23 -73.00 -29.22
C ALA A 850 -14.15 -74.03 -29.55
N LEU A 851 -13.46 -73.80 -30.66
CA LEU A 851 -12.24 -74.52 -31.01
C LEU A 851 -11.06 -73.83 -30.35
N ALA A 852 -10.11 -74.61 -29.85
CA ALA A 852 -8.84 -74.10 -29.38
C ALA A 852 -7.69 -74.92 -29.94
N ALA A 853 -6.65 -74.22 -30.37
CA ALA A 853 -5.48 -74.85 -30.93
C ALA A 853 -4.46 -75.21 -29.84
N ALA A 854 -3.52 -76.11 -30.16
CA ALA A 854 -2.36 -76.35 -29.32
C ALA A 854 -1.64 -75.04 -28.97
N ASP A 855 -1.23 -74.91 -27.71
CA ASP A 855 -0.58 -73.73 -27.13
C ASP A 855 -1.45 -72.44 -27.12
N GLU A 856 -2.73 -72.51 -27.49
CA GLU A 856 -3.65 -71.37 -27.45
C GLU A 856 -4.16 -71.11 -26.03
N THR A 857 -4.13 -69.85 -25.58
CA THR A 857 -4.88 -69.40 -24.40
C THR A 857 -6.19 -68.79 -24.86
N THR A 858 -7.31 -69.46 -24.58
CA THR A 858 -8.64 -69.01 -24.99
C THR A 858 -9.60 -68.89 -23.81
N THR A 859 -10.69 -68.15 -24.00
CA THR A 859 -11.74 -68.04 -22.98
C THR A 859 -12.59 -69.29 -22.99
N ALA A 860 -12.54 -70.05 -21.91
CA ALA A 860 -13.26 -71.32 -21.79
C ALA A 860 -14.52 -71.17 -20.91
N HIS A 861 -14.54 -70.20 -19.99
CA HIS A 861 -15.71 -69.95 -19.16
C HIS A 861 -15.80 -68.49 -18.68
N VAL A 862 -16.98 -68.07 -18.27
CA VAL A 862 -17.20 -66.81 -17.54
C VAL A 862 -17.99 -67.18 -16.29
N ILE A 863 -17.56 -66.73 -15.12
CA ILE A 863 -18.25 -66.98 -13.85
C ILE A 863 -18.89 -65.66 -13.44
N ARG A 864 -20.17 -65.66 -13.06
CA ARG A 864 -20.82 -64.48 -12.47
C ARG A 864 -21.12 -64.75 -11.01
N PHE A 865 -20.45 -64.04 -10.11
CA PHE A 865 -20.84 -63.95 -8.71
C PHE A 865 -21.92 -62.89 -8.56
N ARG A 866 -22.97 -63.17 -7.80
CA ARG A 866 -23.99 -62.20 -7.37
C ARG A 866 -24.00 -62.17 -5.86
N ALA A 867 -23.99 -60.99 -5.27
CA ALA A 867 -24.16 -60.80 -3.84
C ALA A 867 -25.49 -60.09 -3.56
N ASP A 868 -26.19 -60.58 -2.54
CA ASP A 868 -27.39 -59.96 -1.97
C ASP A 868 -27.05 -59.45 -0.55
N ASP A 869 -27.64 -58.32 -0.15
CA ASP A 869 -27.60 -57.74 1.20
C ASP A 869 -26.23 -57.18 1.70
N GLU A 870 -25.09 -57.71 1.28
CA GLU A 870 -23.73 -57.16 1.53
C GLU A 870 -22.77 -57.41 0.37
N ALA A 871 -21.63 -56.72 0.36
CA ALA A 871 -20.53 -56.98 -0.59
C ALA A 871 -19.66 -58.16 -0.13
N PHE A 872 -19.02 -58.86 -1.06
CA PHE A 872 -18.13 -59.99 -0.79
C PHE A 872 -16.78 -59.88 -1.49
N GLU A 873 -15.74 -60.38 -0.82
CA GLU A 873 -14.44 -60.67 -1.41
C GLU A 873 -14.26 -62.17 -1.60
N VAL A 874 -14.17 -62.64 -2.85
CA VAL A 874 -13.84 -64.05 -3.16
C VAL A 874 -12.32 -64.22 -3.08
N GLN A 875 -11.88 -64.90 -2.02
CA GLN A 875 -10.47 -65.09 -1.70
C GLN A 875 -9.92 -66.39 -2.27
N ASP A 876 -10.75 -67.44 -2.33
CA ASP A 876 -10.37 -68.73 -2.89
C ASP A 876 -11.33 -69.16 -4.01
N LEU A 877 -10.78 -69.70 -5.09
CA LEU A 877 -11.53 -70.27 -6.22
C LEU A 877 -10.78 -71.47 -6.78
N THR A 878 -11.44 -72.61 -6.94
CA THR A 878 -10.86 -73.79 -7.59
C THR A 878 -11.59 -74.10 -8.89
N ILE A 879 -10.81 -74.27 -9.96
CA ILE A 879 -11.28 -74.66 -11.30
C ILE A 879 -10.82 -76.09 -11.59
N GLU A 880 -11.76 -76.95 -11.95
CA GLU A 880 -11.53 -78.32 -12.44
C GLU A 880 -11.51 -78.33 -13.97
N GLY A 881 -10.53 -78.99 -14.59
CA GLY A 881 -10.44 -79.23 -16.02
C GLY A 881 -10.62 -80.73 -16.32
N THR A 882 -11.51 -81.07 -17.26
CA THR A 882 -11.61 -82.46 -17.76
C THR A 882 -10.55 -82.74 -18.81
N ASN A 883 -10.15 -84.02 -18.94
CA ASN A 883 -9.05 -84.45 -19.79
C ASN A 883 -7.76 -83.63 -19.54
N GLU A 884 -7.32 -83.59 -18.27
CA GLU A 884 -6.27 -82.72 -17.75
C GLU A 884 -4.96 -82.70 -18.56
N ASP A 885 -4.60 -83.82 -19.21
CA ASP A 885 -3.42 -83.92 -20.09
C ASP A 885 -3.48 -82.99 -21.32
N GLN A 886 -4.67 -82.48 -21.65
CA GLN A 886 -4.93 -81.58 -22.77
C GLN A 886 -4.84 -80.10 -22.38
N LEU A 887 -4.63 -79.78 -21.09
CA LEU A 887 -4.60 -78.42 -20.55
C LEU A 887 -3.31 -78.17 -19.75
N THR A 888 -2.84 -76.92 -19.70
CA THR A 888 -1.62 -76.56 -18.95
C THR A 888 -1.88 -75.63 -17.78
N SER A 889 -2.69 -74.59 -18.00
CA SER A 889 -2.97 -73.59 -16.98
C SER A 889 -4.33 -72.92 -17.15
N VAL A 890 -4.83 -72.35 -16.05
CA VAL A 890 -5.99 -71.46 -16.02
C VAL A 890 -5.53 -70.05 -15.69
N THR A 891 -6.08 -69.07 -16.39
CA THR A 891 -5.94 -67.64 -16.09
C THR A 891 -7.31 -67.06 -15.75
N LEU A 892 -7.45 -66.46 -14.57
CA LEU A 892 -8.62 -65.68 -14.17
C LEU A 892 -8.41 -64.21 -14.53
N ALA A 893 -9.44 -63.54 -15.04
CA ALA A 893 -9.47 -62.10 -15.24
C ALA A 893 -10.73 -61.50 -14.58
N TYR A 894 -10.59 -60.53 -13.68
CA TYR A 894 -11.67 -59.97 -12.86
C TYR A 894 -11.37 -58.56 -12.36
N LYS A 895 -12.31 -57.93 -11.64
CA LYS A 895 -12.13 -56.63 -10.98
C LYS A 895 -11.98 -56.76 -9.46
N ASN A 896 -11.10 -55.95 -8.88
CA ASN A 896 -10.95 -55.82 -7.42
C ASN A 896 -11.88 -54.72 -6.85
N ALA A 897 -11.77 -54.44 -5.55
CA ALA A 897 -12.62 -53.47 -4.85
C ALA A 897 -12.49 -52.03 -5.37
N GLU A 898 -11.29 -51.65 -5.85
CA GLU A 898 -11.04 -50.35 -6.48
C GLU A 898 -11.51 -50.30 -7.95
N GLY A 899 -12.06 -51.40 -8.49
CA GLY A 899 -12.54 -51.51 -9.87
C GLY A 899 -11.45 -51.74 -10.93
N ALA A 900 -10.20 -52.01 -10.52
CA ALA A 900 -9.07 -52.28 -11.40
C ALA A 900 -9.10 -53.71 -11.97
N ASP A 901 -8.67 -53.87 -13.22
CA ASP A 901 -8.60 -55.19 -13.88
C ASP A 901 -7.39 -55.99 -13.37
N VAL A 902 -7.64 -57.21 -12.91
CA VAL A 902 -6.65 -58.13 -12.32
C VAL A 902 -6.62 -59.44 -13.11
N THR A 903 -5.43 -59.95 -13.41
CA THR A 903 -5.25 -61.27 -14.03
C THR A 903 -4.32 -62.17 -13.21
N VAL A 904 -4.74 -63.41 -12.93
CA VAL A 904 -3.95 -64.38 -12.16
C VAL A 904 -3.91 -65.72 -12.89
N THR A 905 -2.73 -66.28 -13.10
CA THR A 905 -2.54 -67.59 -13.77
C THR A 905 -2.05 -68.65 -12.79
N ARG A 906 -2.58 -69.86 -12.92
CA ARG A 906 -2.17 -71.06 -12.18
C ARG A 906 -2.15 -72.28 -13.10
N GLY A 907 -1.12 -73.12 -12.95
CA GLY A 907 -1.06 -74.42 -13.62
C GLY A 907 -2.02 -75.43 -12.98
N PHE A 908 -2.43 -76.44 -13.75
CA PHE A 908 -3.16 -77.58 -13.21
C PHE A 908 -2.25 -78.49 -12.37
N THR A 909 -2.78 -79.04 -11.28
CA THR A 909 -2.17 -80.11 -10.48
C THR A 909 -3.17 -81.26 -10.42
N GLY A 910 -3.00 -82.28 -11.25
CA GLY A 910 -4.09 -83.19 -11.61
C GLY A 910 -5.20 -82.38 -12.30
N ALA A 911 -6.46 -82.65 -11.96
CA ALA A 911 -7.59 -82.01 -12.63
C ALA A 911 -7.83 -80.56 -12.16
N ASN A 912 -7.16 -80.09 -11.11
CA ASN A 912 -7.52 -78.85 -10.43
C ASN A 912 -6.47 -77.75 -10.55
N ALA A 913 -6.95 -76.52 -10.73
CA ALA A 913 -6.20 -75.28 -10.54
C ALA A 913 -6.83 -74.49 -9.39
N SER A 914 -6.17 -74.51 -8.22
CA SER A 914 -6.65 -73.82 -7.01
C SER A 914 -5.97 -72.46 -6.85
N PHE A 915 -6.79 -71.42 -6.74
CA PHE A 915 -6.39 -70.07 -6.40
C PHE A 915 -6.73 -69.86 -4.92
N THR A 916 -5.72 -69.72 -4.08
CA THR A 916 -5.88 -69.52 -2.63
C THR A 916 -5.32 -68.17 -2.22
N SER A 917 -6.00 -67.47 -1.31
CA SER A 917 -5.59 -66.15 -0.80
C SER A 917 -5.33 -65.14 -1.92
N LEU A 918 -6.29 -64.98 -2.83
CA LEU A 918 -6.23 -63.98 -3.89
C LEU A 918 -6.05 -62.58 -3.30
N SER A 919 -5.00 -61.90 -3.75
CA SER A 919 -4.68 -60.52 -3.38
C SER A 919 -4.15 -59.80 -4.62
N PRO A 920 -4.89 -58.82 -5.18
CA PRO A 920 -6.24 -58.40 -4.79
C PRO A 920 -7.29 -59.52 -4.92
N ALA A 921 -8.32 -59.52 -4.06
CA ALA A 921 -9.43 -60.48 -4.16
C ALA A 921 -10.42 -60.09 -5.27
N ILE A 922 -11.28 -61.03 -5.69
CA ILE A 922 -12.40 -60.72 -6.59
C ILE A 922 -13.47 -59.99 -5.77
N TYR A 923 -13.83 -58.77 -6.13
CA TYR A 923 -14.83 -57.99 -5.40
C TYR A 923 -16.22 -58.11 -6.03
N VAL A 924 -17.20 -58.48 -5.22
CA VAL A 924 -18.61 -58.56 -5.59
C VAL A 924 -19.38 -57.48 -4.83
N PRO A 925 -19.88 -56.43 -5.51
CA PRO A 925 -20.58 -55.34 -4.84
C PRO A 925 -21.93 -55.83 -4.25
N LYS A 926 -22.36 -55.20 -3.16
CA LYS A 926 -23.69 -55.38 -2.57
C LYS A 926 -24.77 -55.16 -3.62
N ASP A 927 -25.80 -56.02 -3.61
CA ASP A 927 -26.95 -56.00 -4.52
C ASP A 927 -26.53 -55.98 -6.01
N GLY A 928 -25.36 -56.54 -6.30
CA GLY A 928 -24.71 -56.45 -7.60
C GLY A 928 -24.02 -57.75 -7.99
N THR A 929 -23.34 -57.70 -9.14
CA THR A 929 -22.66 -58.87 -9.71
C THR A 929 -21.24 -58.56 -10.13
N ALA A 930 -20.35 -59.53 -10.00
CA ALA A 930 -18.99 -59.48 -10.53
C ALA A 930 -18.74 -60.65 -11.48
N THR A 931 -18.10 -60.37 -12.61
CA THR A 931 -17.76 -61.38 -13.61
C THR A 931 -16.28 -61.73 -13.58
N VAL A 932 -15.97 -63.02 -13.59
CA VAL A 932 -14.61 -63.56 -13.71
C VAL A 932 -14.51 -64.30 -15.03
N THR A 933 -13.65 -63.83 -15.93
CA THR A 933 -13.35 -64.56 -17.17
C THR A 933 -12.30 -65.62 -16.90
N VAL A 934 -12.63 -66.89 -17.19
CA VAL A 934 -11.73 -68.03 -17.05
C VAL A 934 -11.17 -68.37 -18.43
N ARG A 935 -9.86 -68.17 -18.58
CA ARG A 935 -9.12 -68.58 -19.76
C ARG A 935 -8.34 -69.84 -19.47
N VAL A 936 -8.24 -70.73 -20.44
CA VAL A 936 -7.44 -71.95 -20.34
C VAL A 936 -6.38 -71.94 -21.42
N THR A 937 -5.17 -72.39 -21.07
CA THR A 937 -4.09 -72.64 -22.02
C THR A 937 -4.10 -74.11 -22.38
N VAL A 938 -4.29 -74.40 -23.66
CA VAL A 938 -4.31 -75.75 -24.22
C VAL A 938 -2.89 -76.33 -24.24
N ALA A 939 -2.76 -77.63 -24.06
CA ALA A 939 -1.48 -78.33 -24.11
C ALA A 939 -0.83 -78.22 -25.49
N GLY A 940 0.50 -78.30 -25.50
CA GLY A 940 1.28 -78.26 -26.73
C GLY A 940 1.01 -79.49 -27.61
N LYS A 941 1.32 -79.34 -28.90
CA LYS A 941 0.96 -80.30 -29.97
C LYS A 941 1.36 -81.76 -29.72
N ASN A 942 2.39 -82.03 -28.93
CA ASN A 942 2.87 -83.38 -28.65
C ASN A 942 2.03 -84.12 -27.60
N SER A 943 1.30 -83.39 -26.75
CA SER A 943 0.44 -83.94 -25.69
C SER A 943 -1.02 -83.95 -26.09
N LEU A 944 -1.35 -83.30 -27.21
CA LEU A 944 -2.71 -83.04 -27.62
C LEU A 944 -3.29 -84.13 -28.54
N THR A 945 -4.54 -84.50 -28.29
CA THR A 945 -5.34 -85.40 -29.13
C THR A 945 -6.44 -84.60 -29.82
N ASN A 946 -6.41 -84.55 -31.15
CA ASN A 946 -7.36 -83.78 -31.95
C ASN A 946 -8.82 -84.24 -31.74
N GLY A 947 -9.74 -83.29 -31.65
CA GLY A 947 -11.17 -83.56 -31.45
C GLY A 947 -11.53 -83.94 -30.01
N THR A 948 -10.63 -83.73 -29.05
CA THR A 948 -10.93 -84.00 -27.64
C THR A 948 -11.69 -82.83 -27.04
N ASP A 949 -12.84 -83.11 -26.44
CA ASP A 949 -13.60 -82.13 -25.68
C ASP A 949 -12.99 -81.94 -24.28
N VAL A 950 -12.75 -80.69 -23.88
CA VAL A 950 -12.36 -80.31 -22.52
C VAL A 950 -13.38 -79.34 -21.95
N THR A 951 -13.68 -79.46 -20.66
CA THR A 951 -14.54 -78.55 -19.90
C THR A 951 -13.75 -77.98 -18.73
N VAL A 952 -13.99 -76.71 -18.40
CA VAL A 952 -13.40 -76.07 -17.21
C VAL A 952 -14.50 -75.54 -16.29
N ASN A 953 -14.58 -76.10 -15.10
CA ASN A 953 -15.73 -75.95 -14.21
C ASN A 953 -15.27 -75.37 -12.86
N PRO A 954 -15.88 -74.29 -12.35
CA PRO A 954 -15.65 -73.91 -10.96
C PRO A 954 -16.29 -74.97 -10.05
N ILE A 955 -15.49 -75.52 -9.13
CA ILE A 955 -15.94 -76.59 -8.22
C ILE A 955 -16.05 -76.15 -6.76
N SER A 956 -15.34 -75.09 -6.38
CA SER A 956 -15.45 -74.51 -5.04
C SER A 956 -14.98 -73.06 -5.00
N TYR A 957 -15.55 -72.29 -4.07
CA TYR A 957 -15.06 -70.96 -3.72
C TYR A 957 -15.17 -70.71 -2.22
N LYS A 958 -14.39 -69.73 -1.74
CA LYS A 958 -14.50 -69.11 -0.42
C LYS A 958 -14.61 -67.61 -0.60
N ALA A 959 -15.71 -67.04 -0.12
CA ALA A 959 -15.93 -65.60 -0.09
C ALA A 959 -16.10 -65.12 1.35
N VAL A 960 -15.67 -63.89 1.63
CA VAL A 960 -15.82 -63.25 2.94
C VAL A 960 -16.64 -61.98 2.76
N GLY A 961 -17.70 -61.82 3.55
CA GLY A 961 -18.53 -60.62 3.57
C GLY A 961 -17.71 -59.43 4.06
N VAL A 962 -17.80 -58.29 3.36
CA VAL A 962 -17.02 -57.09 3.67
C VAL A 962 -17.45 -56.51 5.02
N ASP A 963 -18.75 -56.48 5.28
CA ASP A 963 -19.32 -55.89 6.49
C ASP A 963 -19.46 -56.94 7.60
N SER A 964 -20.09 -58.08 7.32
CA SER A 964 -20.34 -59.11 8.33
C SER A 964 -19.08 -59.89 8.75
N GLN A 965 -18.02 -59.85 7.93
CA GLN A 965 -16.83 -60.71 8.05
C GLN A 965 -17.15 -62.21 8.04
N GLN A 966 -18.37 -62.60 7.66
CA GLN A 966 -18.78 -64.00 7.59
C GLN A 966 -18.16 -64.67 6.38
N THR A 967 -17.73 -65.92 6.55
CA THR A 967 -17.16 -66.71 5.45
C THR A 967 -18.25 -67.59 4.84
N VAL A 968 -18.48 -67.45 3.54
CA VAL A 968 -19.31 -68.33 2.74
C VAL A 968 -18.42 -69.26 1.93
N THR A 969 -18.57 -70.56 2.15
CA THR A 969 -17.96 -71.61 1.31
C THR A 969 -19.06 -72.38 0.61
N ASN A 970 -18.86 -72.67 -0.67
CA ASN A 970 -19.80 -73.47 -1.43
C ASN A 970 -19.05 -74.42 -2.37
N ALA A 971 -19.60 -75.62 -2.52
CA ALA A 971 -19.12 -76.64 -3.45
C ALA A 971 -20.27 -76.92 -4.43
N GLN A 972 -20.26 -76.21 -5.55
CA GLN A 972 -21.20 -76.42 -6.64
C GLN A 972 -20.39 -76.71 -7.90
N ASN A 973 -20.87 -77.65 -8.70
CA ASN A 973 -20.20 -78.09 -9.92
C ASN A 973 -20.97 -77.55 -11.13
N PHE A 974 -20.58 -76.38 -11.63
CA PHE A 974 -21.20 -75.79 -12.81
C PHE A 974 -20.50 -76.30 -14.06
N GLN A 975 -21.26 -76.90 -14.98
CA GLN A 975 -20.73 -77.44 -16.23
C GLN A 975 -20.60 -76.31 -17.26
N SER A 976 -19.37 -76.05 -17.72
CA SER A 976 -19.08 -75.24 -18.89
C SER A 976 -19.44 -75.99 -20.18
N ASN A 977 -19.58 -75.25 -21.30
CA ASN A 977 -19.61 -75.88 -22.62
C ASN A 977 -18.26 -76.56 -22.90
N ALA A 978 -18.29 -77.67 -23.63
CA ALA A 978 -17.06 -78.29 -24.13
C ALA A 978 -16.32 -77.34 -25.09
N LEU A 979 -15.02 -77.22 -24.86
CA LEU A 979 -14.03 -76.67 -25.77
C LEU A 979 -13.39 -77.84 -26.50
N THR A 980 -13.52 -77.90 -27.82
CA THR A 980 -12.91 -78.99 -28.59
C THR A 980 -11.51 -78.57 -29.02
N VAL A 981 -10.51 -79.37 -28.66
CA VAL A 981 -9.11 -79.02 -28.89
C VAL A 981 -8.52 -79.70 -30.12
N TYR A 982 -7.71 -78.94 -30.87
CA TYR A 982 -7.03 -79.39 -32.08
C TYR A 982 -5.58 -78.92 -32.09
N LYS A 983 -4.68 -79.64 -32.76
CA LYS A 983 -3.29 -79.21 -32.98
C LYS A 983 -3.26 -78.01 -33.92
N ALA A 984 -4.15 -78.03 -34.92
CA ALA A 984 -4.46 -76.90 -35.78
C ALA A 984 -5.87 -77.00 -36.36
N TYR A 985 -6.49 -75.87 -36.69
CA TYR A 985 -7.77 -75.81 -37.39
C TYR A 985 -7.86 -74.56 -38.30
N PRO A 986 -8.58 -74.60 -39.42
CA PRO A 986 -8.75 -73.42 -40.28
C PRO A 986 -9.79 -72.45 -39.71
N THR A 987 -9.59 -71.16 -39.96
CA THR A 987 -10.62 -70.14 -39.81
C THR A 987 -10.80 -69.42 -41.14
N PHE A 988 -12.04 -69.10 -41.48
CA PHE A 988 -12.42 -68.53 -42.77
C PHE A 988 -12.92 -67.10 -42.60
N ALA A 989 -12.57 -66.23 -43.54
CA ALA A 989 -13.10 -64.88 -43.62
C ALA A 989 -13.21 -64.45 -45.09
N PHE A 990 -14.31 -63.80 -45.46
CA PHE A 990 -14.35 -63.08 -46.72
C PHE A 990 -13.56 -61.78 -46.60
N ALA A 991 -12.78 -61.47 -47.62
CA ALA A 991 -12.11 -60.19 -47.80
C ALA A 991 -12.77 -59.41 -48.95
N ALA A 992 -12.49 -58.11 -49.03
CA ALA A 992 -13.01 -57.26 -50.09
C ALA A 992 -12.54 -57.76 -51.47
N SER A 993 -13.49 -57.97 -52.38
CA SER A 993 -13.19 -58.20 -53.80
C SER A 993 -12.44 -56.99 -54.37
N SER A 994 -11.63 -57.23 -55.41
CA SER A 994 -11.09 -56.14 -56.23
C SER A 994 -12.19 -55.35 -56.94
N GLU A 995 -13.35 -55.99 -57.15
CA GLU A 995 -14.54 -55.41 -57.73
C GLU A 995 -15.52 -54.93 -56.64
N THR A 996 -16.10 -53.74 -56.85
CA THR A 996 -17.04 -53.13 -55.89
C THR A 996 -18.49 -53.14 -56.36
N LYS A 997 -18.71 -53.55 -57.62
CA LYS A 997 -20.02 -53.66 -58.26
C LYS A 997 -20.07 -54.91 -59.13
N LEU A 998 -21.27 -55.44 -59.31
CA LEU A 998 -21.51 -56.54 -60.23
C LEU A 998 -21.45 -56.01 -61.67
N ILE A 999 -20.57 -56.55 -62.51
CA ILE A 999 -20.49 -56.18 -63.93
C ILE A 999 -21.16 -57.31 -64.75
N PRO A 1000 -22.31 -57.06 -65.40
CA PRO A 1000 -22.95 -58.06 -66.26
C PRO A 1000 -22.17 -58.36 -67.53
N GLY A 1001 -22.30 -59.59 -68.04
CA GLY A 1001 -21.75 -59.95 -69.35
C GLY A 1001 -20.31 -60.47 -69.34
N SER A 1002 -19.70 -60.67 -68.17
CA SER A 1002 -18.36 -61.24 -68.07
C SER A 1002 -18.42 -62.76 -67.89
N ALA A 1003 -17.68 -63.50 -68.71
CA ALA A 1003 -17.55 -64.95 -68.58
C ALA A 1003 -16.60 -65.37 -67.43
N ASP A 1004 -15.81 -64.43 -66.89
CA ASP A 1004 -14.89 -64.66 -65.78
C ASP A 1004 -14.81 -63.37 -64.94
N PHE A 1005 -15.50 -63.34 -63.80
CA PHE A 1005 -15.63 -62.16 -62.94
C PHE A 1005 -15.29 -62.49 -61.48
N GLU A 1006 -14.48 -61.65 -60.82
CA GLU A 1006 -14.11 -61.82 -59.41
C GLU A 1006 -15.29 -61.44 -58.49
N LEU A 1007 -15.92 -62.45 -57.89
CA LEU A 1007 -17.08 -62.31 -57.03
C LEU A 1007 -16.71 -61.93 -55.59
N ALA A 1008 -15.64 -62.52 -55.06
CA ALA A 1008 -15.18 -62.29 -53.68
C ALA A 1008 -13.74 -62.77 -53.48
N LYS A 1009 -13.13 -62.38 -52.36
CA LYS A 1009 -11.91 -63.00 -51.84
C LYS A 1009 -12.21 -63.82 -50.59
N LEU A 1010 -11.63 -65.00 -50.49
CA LEU A 1010 -11.75 -65.88 -49.33
C LEU A 1010 -10.38 -66.06 -48.69
N SER A 1011 -10.22 -65.59 -47.46
CA SER A 1011 -9.04 -65.81 -46.65
C SER A 1011 -9.24 -67.03 -45.73
N ILE A 1012 -8.27 -67.93 -45.72
CA ILE A 1012 -8.23 -69.11 -44.86
C ILE A 1012 -6.98 -69.01 -43.99
N THR A 1013 -7.14 -69.10 -42.66
CA THR A 1013 -6.05 -68.99 -41.69
C THR A 1013 -5.91 -70.28 -40.90
N ALA A 1014 -4.71 -70.87 -40.89
CA ALA A 1014 -4.39 -72.00 -40.02
C ALA A 1014 -4.13 -71.51 -38.59
N LYS A 1015 -5.04 -71.80 -37.66
CA LYS A 1015 -4.86 -71.57 -36.22
C LYS A 1015 -4.17 -72.78 -35.61
N GLY A 1016 -3.13 -72.55 -34.81
CA GLY A 1016 -2.39 -73.61 -34.11
C GLY A 1016 -0.97 -73.80 -34.58
N SER A 1017 -0.38 -74.92 -34.14
CA SER A 1017 1.05 -75.20 -34.23
C SER A 1017 1.42 -76.18 -35.36
N GLU A 1018 0.45 -76.56 -36.19
CA GLU A 1018 0.59 -77.42 -37.38
C GLU A 1018 -0.10 -76.79 -38.61
N ALA A 1019 0.24 -77.26 -39.81
CA ALA A 1019 -0.31 -76.72 -41.06
C ALA A 1019 -1.69 -77.33 -41.35
N VAL A 1020 -2.55 -76.59 -42.05
CA VAL A 1020 -3.88 -77.07 -42.50
C VAL A 1020 -3.83 -77.34 -44.00
N VAL A 1021 -4.28 -78.52 -44.42
CA VAL A 1021 -4.17 -79.00 -45.80
C VAL A 1021 -5.54 -79.36 -46.38
N PHE A 1022 -5.80 -78.89 -47.59
CA PHE A 1022 -6.92 -79.29 -48.46
C PHE A 1022 -6.36 -80.01 -49.70
N SER A 1023 -6.95 -81.10 -50.19
CA SER A 1023 -6.43 -81.85 -51.35
C SER A 1023 -7.48 -82.67 -52.12
N GLU A 1024 -7.20 -83.02 -53.38
CA GLU A 1024 -8.05 -83.79 -54.31
C GLU A 1024 -8.40 -85.23 -53.82
N ALA A 1025 -7.55 -85.83 -52.99
CA ALA A 1025 -7.73 -87.21 -52.55
C ALA A 1025 -8.82 -87.34 -51.47
N ALA A 1026 -10.02 -87.76 -51.91
CA ALA A 1026 -11.18 -88.26 -51.17
C ALA A 1026 -12.35 -87.28 -50.99
N THR A 1027 -13.55 -87.86 -50.93
CA THR A 1027 -14.92 -87.30 -50.82
C THR A 1027 -15.17 -86.45 -49.56
N ALA A 1028 -14.25 -85.56 -49.19
CA ALA A 1028 -14.13 -85.01 -47.85
C ALA A 1028 -13.83 -83.50 -47.80
N ASN A 1029 -13.03 -82.94 -48.72
CA ASN A 1029 -12.68 -81.51 -48.65
C ASN A 1029 -13.73 -80.65 -49.37
N GLU A 1030 -14.94 -80.64 -48.82
CA GLU A 1030 -16.10 -79.92 -49.36
C GLU A 1030 -16.40 -78.67 -48.53
N ILE A 1031 -16.53 -77.51 -49.17
CA ILE A 1031 -17.04 -76.29 -48.52
C ILE A 1031 -18.33 -75.89 -49.23
N GLU A 1032 -19.48 -75.96 -48.55
CA GLU A 1032 -20.75 -75.54 -49.16
C GLU A 1032 -20.85 -74.00 -49.19
N LEU A 1033 -21.10 -73.49 -50.39
CA LEU A 1033 -21.31 -72.08 -50.72
C LEU A 1033 -22.76 -71.89 -51.16
N VAL A 1034 -23.40 -70.87 -50.61
CA VAL A 1034 -24.75 -70.45 -51.01
C VAL A 1034 -24.69 -69.09 -51.63
N VAL A 1035 -25.37 -68.96 -52.76
CA VAL A 1035 -25.54 -67.66 -53.41
C VAL A 1035 -26.82 -67.02 -52.87
N SER A 1036 -26.67 -65.86 -52.25
CA SER A 1036 -27.78 -64.99 -51.86
C SER A 1036 -27.75 -63.75 -52.73
N GLY A 1037 -28.89 -63.33 -53.28
CA GLY A 1037 -28.91 -62.25 -54.25
C GLY A 1037 -30.28 -62.05 -54.89
N GLN A 1038 -30.39 -61.08 -55.79
CA GLN A 1038 -31.56 -60.94 -56.67
C GLN A 1038 -31.10 -61.29 -58.09
N CYS A 1039 -31.73 -62.30 -58.69
CA CYS A 1039 -31.56 -62.65 -60.10
C CYS A 1039 -32.86 -62.33 -60.83
N THR A 1040 -32.94 -61.18 -61.52
CA THR A 1040 -34.17 -60.72 -62.17
C THR A 1040 -34.06 -60.83 -63.70
N GLY A 1041 -34.53 -61.95 -64.27
CA GLY A 1041 -34.56 -62.16 -65.73
C GLY A 1041 -34.63 -63.64 -66.13
N ALA A 1042 -35.14 -63.94 -67.33
CA ALA A 1042 -35.11 -65.30 -67.86
C ALA A 1042 -33.66 -65.70 -68.18
N GLY A 1043 -33.08 -66.60 -67.39
CA GLY A 1043 -31.68 -67.05 -67.54
C GLY A 1043 -30.65 -66.26 -66.71
N ALA A 1044 -31.08 -65.39 -65.79
CA ALA A 1044 -30.16 -64.75 -64.85
C ALA A 1044 -29.75 -65.74 -63.78
N ALA A 1045 -28.51 -66.24 -63.82
CA ALA A 1045 -27.92 -67.11 -62.81
C ALA A 1045 -26.38 -67.16 -62.96
N LEU A 1046 -25.68 -67.46 -61.88
CA LEU A 1046 -24.22 -67.55 -61.80
C LEU A 1046 -23.74 -68.94 -62.23
N ALA A 1047 -22.75 -69.02 -63.13
CA ALA A 1047 -22.18 -70.29 -63.60
C ALA A 1047 -20.64 -70.32 -63.45
N ASP A 1048 -20.03 -71.48 -63.70
CA ASP A 1048 -18.58 -71.69 -63.77
C ASP A 1048 -17.78 -71.07 -62.61
N VAL A 1049 -18.31 -71.19 -61.39
CA VAL A 1049 -17.64 -70.66 -60.21
C VAL A 1049 -16.37 -71.47 -59.94
N THR A 1050 -15.25 -70.78 -59.71
CA THR A 1050 -13.94 -71.38 -59.39
C THR A 1050 -13.26 -70.63 -58.25
N LEU A 1051 -12.47 -71.33 -57.44
CA LEU A 1051 -11.55 -70.74 -56.46
C LEU A 1051 -10.14 -70.79 -57.03
N ARG A 1052 -9.46 -69.64 -57.01
CA ARG A 1052 -8.11 -69.49 -57.55
C ARG A 1052 -7.12 -69.02 -56.51
N ASP A 1053 -5.90 -69.55 -56.61
CA ASP A 1053 -4.76 -69.10 -55.80
C ASP A 1053 -4.24 -67.71 -56.25
N SER A 1054 -3.20 -67.23 -55.59
CA SER A 1054 -2.56 -65.95 -55.93
C SER A 1054 -1.91 -65.90 -57.31
N ASP A 1055 -1.59 -67.06 -57.89
CA ASP A 1055 -1.03 -67.20 -59.24
C ASP A 1055 -2.14 -67.36 -60.30
N ASN A 1056 -3.41 -67.25 -59.88
CA ASN A 1056 -4.62 -67.40 -60.68
C ASN A 1056 -4.81 -68.82 -61.25
N ASN A 1057 -4.21 -69.84 -60.62
CA ASN A 1057 -4.51 -71.25 -60.92
C ASN A 1057 -5.81 -71.65 -60.22
N VAL A 1058 -6.64 -72.45 -60.90
CA VAL A 1058 -7.86 -73.01 -60.30
C VAL A 1058 -7.46 -74.12 -59.33
N VAL A 1059 -7.65 -73.89 -58.03
CA VAL A 1059 -7.30 -74.83 -56.96
C VAL A 1059 -8.51 -75.57 -56.39
N ALA A 1060 -9.71 -75.07 -56.68
CA ALA A 1060 -10.95 -75.75 -56.38
C ALA A 1060 -12.07 -75.31 -57.35
N GLU A 1061 -12.94 -76.24 -57.68
CA GLU A 1061 -14.08 -76.04 -58.57
C GLU A 1061 -15.39 -76.23 -57.81
N PHE A 1062 -16.43 -75.47 -58.18
CA PHE A 1062 -17.74 -75.60 -57.56
C PHE A 1062 -18.58 -76.65 -58.30
N THR A 1063 -19.05 -77.66 -57.58
CA THR A 1063 -19.97 -78.69 -58.08
C THR A 1063 -21.40 -78.35 -57.68
N TYR A 1064 -22.32 -78.42 -58.65
CA TYR A 1064 -23.71 -78.01 -58.49
C TYR A 1064 -24.63 -79.21 -58.25
N ALA A 1065 -25.46 -79.16 -57.22
CA ALA A 1065 -26.41 -80.22 -56.90
C ALA A 1065 -27.66 -80.15 -57.82
N GLY A 1066 -27.55 -80.65 -59.06
CA GLY A 1066 -28.70 -80.84 -59.96
C GLY A 1066 -29.20 -79.59 -60.70
N VAL A 1067 -28.41 -78.51 -60.70
CA VAL A 1067 -28.64 -77.26 -61.46
C VAL A 1067 -27.38 -76.89 -62.26
N GLU A 1068 -27.52 -76.27 -63.43
CA GLU A 1068 -26.37 -75.82 -64.25
C GLU A 1068 -25.91 -74.39 -63.91
N THR A 1069 -26.70 -73.65 -63.11
CA THR A 1069 -26.47 -72.24 -62.74
C THR A 1069 -27.08 -71.92 -61.38
N LEU A 1070 -26.51 -71.00 -60.59
CA LEU A 1070 -26.93 -70.63 -59.22
C LEU A 1070 -27.70 -69.30 -59.17
N CYS A 1071 -28.79 -69.29 -58.40
CA CYS A 1071 -29.51 -68.08 -58.00
C CYS A 1071 -29.85 -68.06 -56.51
N ALA A 1072 -30.64 -67.05 -56.13
CA ALA A 1072 -31.01 -66.77 -54.75
C ALA A 1072 -31.52 -68.02 -54.01
N GLY A 1073 -30.71 -68.55 -53.10
CA GLY A 1073 -31.02 -69.72 -52.28
C GLY A 1073 -30.49 -71.06 -52.80
N ASP A 1074 -29.85 -71.08 -53.98
CA ASP A 1074 -29.18 -72.27 -54.49
C ASP A 1074 -27.83 -72.49 -53.80
N THR A 1075 -27.43 -73.75 -53.66
CA THR A 1075 -26.18 -74.16 -53.01
C THR A 1075 -25.24 -74.87 -53.99
N ALA A 1076 -23.95 -74.66 -53.80
CA ALA A 1076 -22.88 -75.32 -54.54
C ALA A 1076 -21.77 -75.75 -53.59
N THR A 1077 -21.13 -76.87 -53.90
CA THR A 1077 -20.04 -77.39 -53.09
C THR A 1077 -18.70 -77.06 -53.73
N LEU A 1078 -17.83 -76.37 -53.02
CA LEU A 1078 -16.44 -76.18 -53.41
C LEU A 1078 -15.66 -77.48 -53.19
N VAL A 1079 -15.08 -78.02 -54.26
CA VAL A 1079 -14.26 -79.24 -54.23
C VAL A 1079 -12.84 -78.89 -54.64
N PHE A 1080 -11.88 -79.11 -53.75
CA PHE A 1080 -10.46 -78.85 -54.03
C PHE A 1080 -9.94 -79.84 -55.08
N THR A 1081 -9.46 -79.29 -56.19
CA THR A 1081 -8.89 -80.03 -57.32
C THR A 1081 -7.37 -80.15 -57.21
N ASP A 1082 -6.74 -79.28 -56.41
CA ASP A 1082 -5.30 -79.31 -56.11
C ASP A 1082 -5.05 -79.41 -54.60
N THR A 1083 -3.80 -79.73 -54.23
CA THR A 1083 -3.38 -79.68 -52.81
C THR A 1083 -3.00 -78.27 -52.40
N VAL A 1084 -3.75 -77.70 -51.47
CA VAL A 1084 -3.50 -76.40 -50.84
C VAL A 1084 -3.00 -76.62 -49.41
N ASN A 1085 -1.84 -76.07 -49.08
CA ASN A 1085 -1.20 -76.23 -47.76
C ASN A 1085 -0.98 -74.86 -47.10
N ILE A 1086 -1.71 -74.59 -46.02
CA ILE A 1086 -1.65 -73.33 -45.27
C ILE A 1086 -0.76 -73.53 -44.05
N ALA A 1087 0.40 -72.87 -44.04
CA ALA A 1087 1.39 -72.99 -42.98
C ALA A 1087 0.85 -72.54 -41.59
N PRO A 1088 1.36 -73.09 -40.47
CA PRO A 1088 0.86 -72.79 -39.13
C PRO A 1088 0.89 -71.29 -38.83
N GLY A 1089 -0.22 -70.75 -38.31
CA GLY A 1089 -0.34 -69.33 -37.95
C GLY A 1089 -0.43 -68.36 -39.12
N THR A 1090 -0.42 -68.84 -40.37
CA THR A 1090 -0.47 -68.00 -41.57
C THR A 1090 -1.88 -67.94 -42.17
N THR A 1091 -2.13 -66.88 -42.94
CA THR A 1091 -3.37 -66.67 -43.70
C THR A 1091 -3.06 -66.70 -45.19
N GLU A 1092 -3.73 -67.57 -45.93
CA GLU A 1092 -3.74 -67.54 -47.39
C GLU A 1092 -5.05 -66.94 -47.91
N THR A 1093 -4.99 -66.18 -49.00
CA THR A 1093 -6.16 -65.52 -49.58
C THR A 1093 -6.34 -65.95 -51.03
N PHE A 1094 -7.53 -66.46 -51.31
CA PHE A 1094 -7.97 -66.96 -52.61
C PHE A 1094 -8.98 -66.00 -53.23
N THR A 1095 -9.11 -66.05 -54.55
CA THR A 1095 -10.12 -65.29 -55.30
C THR A 1095 -11.21 -66.24 -55.80
N ILE A 1096 -12.47 -65.83 -55.67
CA ILE A 1096 -13.62 -66.59 -56.19
C ILE A 1096 -14.07 -65.90 -57.48
N HIS A 1097 -14.08 -66.65 -58.57
CA HIS A 1097 -14.46 -66.19 -59.90
C HIS A 1097 -15.72 -66.90 -60.38
N GLY A 1098 -16.52 -66.27 -61.24
CA GLY A 1098 -17.66 -66.92 -61.91
C GLY A 1098 -18.20 -66.13 -63.11
N ASP A 1099 -19.08 -66.76 -63.90
CA ASP A 1099 -19.73 -66.19 -65.08
C ASP A 1099 -20.97 -65.37 -64.68
N THR A 1100 -20.97 -64.08 -65.00
CA THR A 1100 -22.04 -63.12 -64.70
C THR A 1100 -22.87 -62.72 -65.93
N THR A 1101 -22.75 -63.42 -67.05
CA THR A 1101 -23.46 -63.10 -68.31
C THR A 1101 -24.98 -63.08 -68.17
N GLY A 1102 -25.54 -63.86 -67.25
CA GLY A 1102 -26.98 -63.89 -66.96
C GLY A 1102 -27.55 -62.65 -66.25
N PHE A 1103 -26.73 -61.86 -65.54
CA PHE A 1103 -27.19 -60.79 -64.64
C PHE A 1103 -27.55 -59.48 -65.36
N THR A 1104 -28.57 -59.53 -66.21
CA THR A 1104 -28.95 -58.42 -67.11
C THR A 1104 -29.90 -57.37 -66.50
N GLY A 1105 -30.51 -57.61 -65.33
CA GLY A 1105 -31.46 -56.70 -64.68
C GLY A 1105 -30.80 -55.63 -63.79
N ASP A 1106 -31.38 -54.44 -63.68
CA ASP A 1106 -30.82 -53.33 -62.87
C ASP A 1106 -30.93 -53.55 -61.35
N SER A 1107 -31.77 -54.51 -60.92
CA SER A 1107 -31.90 -54.94 -59.52
C SER A 1107 -31.01 -56.13 -59.17
N ASP A 1108 -30.16 -56.57 -60.09
CA ASP A 1108 -29.36 -57.79 -59.92
C ASP A 1108 -28.24 -57.59 -58.88
N SER A 1109 -28.10 -58.59 -58.00
CA SER A 1109 -27.09 -58.60 -56.95
C SER A 1109 -26.65 -60.02 -56.59
N VAL A 1110 -25.42 -60.15 -56.12
CA VAL A 1110 -24.81 -61.42 -55.70
C VAL A 1110 -24.04 -61.22 -54.38
N GLN A 1111 -24.22 -62.15 -53.46
CA GLN A 1111 -23.51 -62.27 -52.20
C GLN A 1111 -23.28 -63.75 -51.92
N LEU A 1112 -22.02 -64.11 -51.71
CA LEU A 1112 -21.62 -65.48 -51.42
C LEU A 1112 -21.69 -65.73 -49.91
N ARG A 1113 -22.13 -66.92 -49.50
CA ARG A 1113 -22.24 -67.29 -48.07
C ARG A 1113 -21.71 -68.68 -47.83
N LEU A 1114 -20.85 -68.87 -46.84
CA LEU A 1114 -20.46 -70.18 -46.33
C LEU A 1114 -21.42 -70.57 -45.20
N LEU A 1115 -22.02 -71.76 -45.26
CA LEU A 1115 -22.99 -72.22 -44.26
C LEU A 1115 -22.35 -73.08 -43.17
N SER A 1116 -22.85 -72.97 -41.94
CA SER A 1116 -22.37 -73.78 -40.81
C SER A 1116 -22.86 -75.24 -40.79
N ALA A 1117 -23.77 -75.65 -41.67
CA ALA A 1117 -24.42 -76.97 -41.57
C ALA A 1117 -23.77 -78.09 -42.42
N SER A 1118 -22.75 -77.79 -43.22
CA SER A 1118 -22.19 -78.70 -44.24
C SER A 1118 -20.82 -79.22 -43.85
N ALA A 1119 -20.57 -80.54 -43.78
CA ALA A 1119 -19.27 -81.13 -43.44
C ALA A 1119 -18.11 -80.41 -44.16
N THR A 1120 -17.23 -79.75 -43.40
CA THR A 1120 -15.98 -79.21 -43.92
C THR A 1120 -14.88 -80.08 -43.38
N ASP A 1121 -14.32 -80.94 -44.23
CA ASP A 1121 -13.14 -81.68 -43.85
C ASP A 1121 -11.89 -80.93 -44.29
N PHE A 1122 -10.89 -81.01 -43.43
CA PHE A 1122 -9.53 -80.60 -43.68
C PHE A 1122 -8.61 -81.62 -43.03
N ALA A 1123 -7.37 -81.70 -43.51
CA ALA A 1123 -6.32 -82.48 -42.87
C ALA A 1123 -5.34 -81.55 -42.14
N ILE A 1124 -4.69 -82.07 -41.10
CA ILE A 1124 -3.55 -81.39 -40.45
C ILE A 1124 -2.27 -82.03 -40.99
N ASP A 1125 -1.37 -81.23 -41.57
CA ASP A 1125 -0.09 -81.75 -42.09
C ASP A 1125 0.77 -82.27 -40.93
N GLY A 1126 1.35 -83.46 -41.08
CA GLY A 1126 2.14 -84.12 -40.04
C GLY A 1126 1.49 -85.32 -39.34
N GLU A 1127 0.19 -85.59 -39.53
CA GLU A 1127 -0.44 -86.84 -39.08
C GLU A 1127 -0.41 -87.92 -40.17
N THR A 1128 -0.06 -89.17 -39.81
CA THR A 1128 -0.05 -90.31 -40.75
C THR A 1128 -0.77 -91.52 -40.14
N PRO A 1129 -1.87 -92.01 -40.75
CA PRO A 1129 -2.55 -91.44 -41.93
C PRO A 1129 -3.16 -90.06 -41.62
N LYS A 1130 -3.31 -89.22 -42.65
CA LYS A 1130 -4.03 -87.94 -42.52
C LYS A 1130 -5.44 -88.21 -42.00
N VAL A 1131 -5.78 -87.60 -40.87
CA VAL A 1131 -7.12 -87.70 -40.27
C VAL A 1131 -7.94 -86.52 -40.76
N ASN A 1132 -9.13 -86.81 -41.29
CA ASN A 1132 -10.10 -85.81 -41.72
C ASN A 1132 -11.03 -85.49 -40.53
N TYR A 1133 -11.24 -84.20 -40.27
CA TYR A 1133 -12.06 -83.73 -39.15
C TYR A 1133 -13.34 -83.07 -39.64
N THR A 1134 -14.50 -83.54 -39.18
CA THR A 1134 -15.83 -83.02 -39.53
C THR A 1134 -16.36 -82.08 -38.45
N GLU A 1135 -16.10 -80.77 -38.51
CA GLU A 1135 -16.58 -79.80 -37.49
C GLU A 1135 -17.07 -78.45 -38.04
N SER A 1136 -17.78 -78.49 -39.15
CA SER A 1136 -18.28 -77.31 -39.86
C SER A 1136 -19.28 -76.44 -39.08
N ALA A 1137 -20.05 -77.00 -38.14
CA ALA A 1137 -20.94 -76.19 -37.29
C ALA A 1137 -20.18 -75.22 -36.38
N ILE A 1138 -18.91 -75.50 -36.09
CA ILE A 1138 -18.10 -74.79 -35.10
C ILE A 1138 -17.05 -73.89 -35.79
N LEU A 1139 -16.48 -74.32 -36.94
CA LEU A 1139 -15.47 -73.57 -37.70
C LEU A 1139 -15.96 -72.22 -38.23
N PHE A 1140 -17.21 -72.13 -38.69
CA PHE A 1140 -17.74 -70.91 -39.35
C PHE A 1140 -18.44 -69.93 -38.38
N ARG A 1141 -18.65 -70.31 -37.11
CA ARG A 1141 -19.37 -69.52 -36.10
C ARG A 1141 -20.71 -68.96 -36.63
N GLY A 1142 -21.47 -69.78 -37.36
CA GLY A 1142 -22.65 -69.37 -38.12
C GLY A 1142 -22.37 -69.24 -39.62
N ASN A 1143 -23.18 -68.45 -40.34
CA ASN A 1143 -23.00 -68.26 -41.78
C ASN A 1143 -22.07 -67.07 -42.05
N LEU A 1144 -20.91 -67.29 -42.66
CA LEU A 1144 -20.02 -66.22 -43.13
C LEU A 1144 -20.53 -65.70 -44.47
N SER A 1145 -20.58 -64.39 -44.68
CA SER A 1145 -21.10 -63.79 -45.91
C SER A 1145 -20.09 -62.82 -46.53
N SER A 1146 -19.92 -62.84 -47.85
CA SER A 1146 -19.12 -61.87 -48.58
C SER A 1146 -19.81 -60.49 -48.57
N PRO A 1147 -19.13 -59.41 -48.98
CA PRO A 1147 -19.82 -58.19 -49.38
C PRO A 1147 -20.84 -58.48 -50.49
N VAL A 1148 -21.93 -57.70 -50.55
CA VAL A 1148 -22.93 -57.77 -51.63
C VAL A 1148 -22.41 -56.98 -52.82
N LEU A 1149 -22.28 -57.62 -53.99
CA LEU A 1149 -22.05 -56.94 -55.26
C LEU A 1149 -23.40 -56.68 -55.93
N SER A 1150 -23.71 -55.43 -56.22
CA SER A 1150 -24.90 -54.99 -56.95
C SER A 1150 -24.49 -54.31 -58.25
N LYS A 1151 -25.33 -54.41 -59.27
CA LYS A 1151 -25.08 -53.86 -60.60
C LYS A 1151 -24.98 -52.33 -60.62
#